data_AF-A0A0D6L129-F1
#
_entry.id   AF-A0A0D6L129-F1
#
_cell.length_a   1.000
_cell.length_b   1.000
_cell.length_c   1.000
_cell.angle_alpha   90.00
_cell.angle_beta   90.00
_cell.angle_gamma   90.00
#
_symmetry.space_group_name_H-M   'P 1'
#
loop_
_entity.id
_entity.type
_entity.pdbx_description
1 polymer ?
#
loop_
_entity_poly.entity_id
_entity_poly.type
_entity_poly.pdbx_seq_one_letter_code
_entity_poly.pdbx_strand_id
1 'polypeptide(L)'
;MTDLVKGNKKILTMNISYPKLALPKFSFALLLSAVSLPFASQILAQMKQRREQQQQNLEARISALEYLIEEDITGEQTEEVISELHQILQTTQKLANPEFTLSLLNRIINTYDIQDWLLGRLINRVKPHQKQQAIKLLMLVVRLMQSVNQGYNFEKTVIFTKIANYSQRIGEQKLALELLTTALKTSQLIPGAEFQAKALLPIAQAYLAFKQTTQAEEILSNTLQIARQIESEDPTAQSIPLEAIALTYIKLGKIDIALEIAASISYLYYRSHVISEVVRYFIKTNQLAAALKLAQKLEISEMKSARLREIALIYVDEGEQELANQVFATAVTAFTAAEEEAKGIFIQSYAKAGQLDAAYLAVSQLQNSEVLALTLGIIAIEYLKFGKREIAEEIMPQIIPLIQTVEAVEPMGSVPSILSNALETQQYQLAFDIILNANHPNFLNKASWILQIGNAAIQAGEIEITLKFAQSLEPSNIEQRNQLLQKIALIYAQNQQIENALALVPQINNSGSLPYQIETLVLIATANGKTESSEQLFTQAIAAARKLTPQSQVLALAIIAREYLHINNQQLADALLAEAIQLAKTEKDVVVRESNLLKIEELLMTAKQYLAALQVMQAHPTETQDNKLNGLALSLVETGYEQIDVVNKIYQQIKTPEIKTTGLINIAETYIHAQKIRLASEILDFAFAAAKTIPGPESRVLEFGSLPDGSPSTIIEDEQDRGSSLEKIALLKALIGYYQQALKIAQVLEDKTTRDKLIKKLAEYKR
;
A
#
# COMPACT_ATOMS: atom_id res chain seq x y z
N MET A 1 -4.76 -20.74 -82.76
CA MET A 1 -5.66 -21.24 -83.82
C MET A 1 -4.76 -21.87 -84.87
N THR A 2 -4.78 -23.16 -85.17
CA THR A 2 -5.64 -24.27 -84.69
C THR A 2 -4.84 -25.57 -84.86
N ASP A 3 -4.58 -26.29 -83.78
CA ASP A 3 -3.76 -27.51 -83.77
C ASP A 3 -4.62 -28.79 -83.73
N LEU A 4 -4.27 -29.80 -84.53
CA LEU A 4 -4.89 -31.13 -84.48
C LEU A 4 -4.09 -32.18 -85.29
N VAL A 5 -4.27 -33.47 -84.93
CA VAL A 5 -3.95 -34.70 -85.70
C VAL A 5 -2.48 -35.16 -85.69
N LYS A 6 -2.09 -36.41 -85.36
CA LYS A 6 -2.72 -37.68 -84.86
C LYS A 6 -1.58 -38.57 -84.27
N GLY A 7 -1.78 -39.67 -83.51
CA GLY A 7 -2.99 -40.35 -83.01
C GLY A 7 -2.75 -41.87 -82.76
N ASN A 8 -3.78 -42.62 -82.30
CA ASN A 8 -3.88 -44.12 -82.23
C ASN A 8 -2.80 -44.89 -81.39
N LYS A 9 -2.90 -46.14 -80.90
CA LYS A 9 -3.92 -47.20 -80.58
C LYS A 9 -3.14 -48.33 -79.79
N LYS A 10 -3.67 -49.29 -79.01
CA LYS A 10 -5.03 -49.74 -78.60
C LYS A 10 -4.94 -50.44 -77.20
N ILE A 11 -6.11 -50.75 -76.63
CA ILE A 11 -6.44 -51.58 -75.44
C ILE A 11 -5.89 -53.02 -75.46
N LEU A 12 -5.48 -53.59 -74.30
CA LEU A 12 -5.88 -54.93 -73.79
C LEU A 12 -5.43 -55.22 -72.33
N THR A 13 -5.89 -56.34 -71.76
CA THR A 13 -6.17 -56.58 -70.32
C THR A 13 -5.32 -57.65 -69.60
N MET A 14 -5.17 -57.49 -68.28
CA MET A 14 -5.14 -58.51 -67.19
C MET A 14 -4.10 -59.66 -67.10
N ASN A 15 -3.64 -59.83 -65.85
CA ASN A 15 -3.43 -61.07 -65.07
C ASN A 15 -2.09 -61.87 -65.01
N ILE A 16 -1.52 -61.85 -63.79
CA ILE A 16 -1.07 -63.00 -62.94
C ILE A 16 0.07 -63.91 -63.48
N SER A 17 1.29 -63.83 -62.89
CA SER A 17 1.70 -64.68 -61.73
C SER A 17 3.17 -64.51 -61.29
N TYR A 18 3.47 -64.90 -60.05
CA TYR A 18 4.82 -65.06 -59.44
C TYR A 18 5.50 -66.38 -59.93
N PRO A 19 6.84 -66.66 -59.73
CA PRO A 19 7.62 -66.30 -58.54
C PRO A 19 9.18 -66.08 -58.62
N LYS A 20 9.71 -65.58 -57.49
CA LYS A 20 11.00 -65.90 -56.82
C LYS A 20 12.39 -65.63 -57.48
N LEU A 21 13.12 -64.78 -56.74
CA LEU A 21 14.51 -64.93 -56.23
C LEU A 21 15.72 -64.32 -56.97
N ALA A 22 16.68 -63.91 -56.12
CA ALA A 22 18.09 -63.56 -56.34
C ALA A 22 18.46 -62.20 -56.97
N LEU A 23 18.78 -61.24 -56.07
CA LEU A 23 19.83 -60.22 -56.28
C LEU A 23 21.18 -60.89 -56.64
N PRO A 24 22.06 -60.24 -57.43
CA PRO A 24 23.07 -59.38 -56.80
C PRO A 24 23.43 -58.08 -57.55
N LYS A 25 24.30 -57.29 -56.88
CA LYS A 25 24.83 -55.98 -57.25
C LYS A 25 25.87 -56.07 -58.38
N PHE A 26 25.94 -55.10 -59.31
CA PHE A 26 26.98 -54.04 -59.28
C PHE A 26 26.78 -52.95 -60.35
N SER A 27 27.45 -51.82 -60.12
CA SER A 27 27.39 -50.53 -60.82
C SER A 27 27.97 -50.50 -62.25
N PHE A 28 27.51 -49.54 -63.06
CA PHE A 28 28.43 -48.59 -63.70
C PHE A 28 27.81 -47.18 -63.76
N ALA A 29 28.67 -46.16 -63.82
CA ALA A 29 28.30 -44.74 -63.65
C ALA A 29 28.62 -43.90 -64.90
N LEU A 30 28.55 -42.57 -64.73
CA LEU A 30 28.85 -41.49 -65.69
C LEU A 30 27.72 -41.22 -66.71
N LEU A 31 27.31 -39.97 -66.98
CA LEU A 31 28.02 -38.69 -66.82
C LEU A 31 27.23 -37.64 -66.01
N LEU A 32 27.63 -37.41 -64.77
CA LEU A 32 27.62 -36.09 -64.11
C LEU A 32 28.92 -36.01 -63.31
N SER A 33 29.68 -34.93 -63.48
CA SER A 33 31.08 -34.85 -63.08
C SER A 33 31.27 -34.87 -61.56
N ALA A 34 32.42 -35.40 -61.11
CA ALA A 34 32.81 -35.55 -59.72
C ALA A 34 33.18 -34.23 -59.00
N VAL A 35 32.43 -33.16 -59.27
CA VAL A 35 32.55 -31.83 -58.64
C VAL A 35 31.27 -31.48 -57.84
N SER A 36 30.17 -32.20 -58.04
CA SER A 36 28.84 -31.85 -57.53
C SER A 36 28.47 -32.47 -56.17
N LEU A 37 29.09 -33.57 -55.73
CA LEU A 37 28.81 -34.21 -54.44
C LEU A 37 29.18 -33.36 -53.20
N PRO A 38 30.39 -32.77 -53.08
CA PRO A 38 30.68 -31.84 -51.99
C PRO A 38 29.83 -30.56 -52.10
N PHE A 39 29.46 -30.16 -53.32
CA PHE A 39 28.57 -29.02 -53.55
C PHE A 39 27.15 -29.29 -53.02
N ALA A 40 26.61 -30.49 -53.23
CA ALA A 40 25.29 -30.88 -52.73
C ALA A 40 25.25 -31.00 -51.19
N SER A 41 26.29 -31.57 -50.57
CA SER A 41 26.36 -31.64 -49.10
C SER A 41 26.58 -30.26 -48.46
N GLN A 42 27.39 -29.41 -49.07
CA GLN A 42 27.60 -28.02 -48.63
C GLN A 42 26.32 -27.17 -48.81
N ILE A 43 25.57 -27.36 -49.89
CA ILE A 43 24.24 -26.75 -50.09
C ILE A 43 23.26 -27.23 -49.02
N LEU A 44 23.19 -28.53 -48.72
CA LEU A 44 22.32 -29.07 -47.67
C LEU A 44 22.68 -28.52 -46.28
N ALA A 45 23.99 -28.41 -45.97
CA ALA A 45 24.46 -27.80 -44.72
C ALA A 45 24.09 -26.30 -44.65
N GLN A 46 24.30 -25.54 -45.72
CA GLN A 46 23.88 -24.13 -45.79
C GLN A 46 22.36 -23.96 -45.73
N MET A 47 21.57 -24.86 -46.33
CA MET A 47 20.10 -24.85 -46.22
C MET A 47 19.63 -25.14 -44.79
N LYS A 48 20.28 -26.07 -44.09
CA LYS A 48 20.03 -26.34 -42.67
C LYS A 48 20.37 -25.12 -41.81
N GLN A 49 21.58 -24.57 -41.96
CA GLN A 49 22.03 -23.39 -41.21
C GLN A 49 21.14 -22.16 -41.45
N ARG A 50 20.72 -21.90 -42.70
CA ARG A 50 19.76 -20.83 -43.02
C ARG A 50 18.40 -21.06 -42.37
N ARG A 51 17.92 -22.30 -42.28
CA ARG A 51 16.66 -22.64 -41.61
C ARG A 51 16.75 -22.39 -40.11
N GLU A 52 17.83 -22.82 -39.46
CA GLU A 52 18.10 -22.58 -38.04
C GLU A 52 18.21 -21.07 -37.73
N GLN A 53 18.92 -20.31 -38.57
CA GLN A 53 19.02 -18.86 -38.45
C GLN A 53 17.66 -18.15 -38.63
N GLN A 54 16.81 -18.65 -39.54
CA GLN A 54 15.44 -18.15 -39.72
C GLN A 54 14.54 -18.45 -38.51
N GLN A 55 14.71 -19.60 -37.86
CA GLN A 55 13.98 -19.96 -36.64
C GLN A 55 14.35 -19.04 -35.48
N GLN A 56 15.66 -18.84 -35.23
CA GLN A 56 16.17 -17.92 -34.21
C GLN A 56 15.68 -16.48 -34.42
N ASN A 57 15.62 -16.01 -35.69
CA ASN A 57 15.07 -14.70 -36.01
C ASN A 57 13.58 -14.57 -35.64
N LEU A 58 12.78 -15.60 -35.92
CA LEU A 58 11.36 -15.62 -35.56
C LEU A 58 11.15 -15.69 -34.04
N GLU A 59 11.96 -16.46 -33.32
CA GLU A 59 11.91 -16.52 -31.84
C GLU A 59 12.26 -15.17 -31.20
N ALA A 60 13.27 -14.46 -31.73
CA ALA A 60 13.64 -13.12 -31.25
C ALA A 60 12.54 -12.08 -31.51
N ARG A 61 11.89 -12.15 -32.69
CA ARG A 61 10.74 -11.29 -33.02
C ARG A 61 9.55 -11.54 -32.09
N ILE A 62 9.30 -12.80 -31.70
CA ILE A 62 8.27 -13.11 -30.70
C ILE A 62 8.64 -12.57 -29.32
N SER A 63 9.91 -12.69 -28.88
CA SER A 63 10.34 -12.08 -27.61
C SER A 63 10.07 -10.57 -27.58
N ALA A 64 10.29 -9.87 -28.70
CA ALA A 64 9.98 -8.46 -28.81
C ALA A 64 8.47 -8.15 -28.72
N LEU A 65 7.62 -8.97 -29.35
CA LEU A 65 6.16 -8.84 -29.22
C LEU A 65 5.64 -9.16 -27.82
N GLU A 66 6.25 -10.14 -27.13
CA GLU A 66 5.91 -10.48 -25.74
C GLU A 66 6.16 -9.29 -24.82
N TYR A 67 7.36 -8.69 -24.90
CA TYR A 67 7.72 -7.48 -24.15
C TYR A 67 6.78 -6.30 -24.46
N LEU A 68 6.49 -6.04 -25.74
CA LEU A 68 5.58 -4.97 -26.15
C LEU A 68 4.15 -5.15 -25.62
N ILE A 69 3.66 -6.37 -25.42
CA ILE A 69 2.31 -6.63 -24.87
C ILE A 69 2.26 -6.55 -23.33
N GLU A 70 3.41 -6.54 -22.65
CA GLU A 70 3.51 -6.28 -21.21
C GLU A 70 3.43 -4.78 -20.88
N GLU A 71 3.85 -3.91 -21.79
CA GLU A 71 3.53 -2.48 -21.74
C GLU A 71 2.07 -2.23 -22.16
N ASP A 72 1.45 -1.15 -21.65
CA ASP A 72 0.02 -0.88 -21.90
C ASP A 72 -0.21 -0.28 -23.30
N ILE A 73 -0.23 -1.15 -24.31
CA ILE A 73 -0.31 -0.76 -25.72
C ILE A 73 -1.63 -0.10 -26.11
N THR A 74 -1.49 0.97 -26.88
CA THR A 74 -2.59 1.72 -27.48
C THR A 74 -3.29 0.93 -28.61
N GLY A 75 -4.41 1.49 -29.08
CA GLY A 75 -5.19 0.87 -30.16
C GLY A 75 -4.47 0.78 -31.51
N GLU A 76 -3.54 1.69 -31.80
CA GLU A 76 -2.77 1.68 -33.06
C GLU A 76 -1.63 0.65 -33.00
N GLN A 77 -0.89 0.62 -31.88
CA GLN A 77 0.11 -0.42 -31.58
C GLN A 77 -0.49 -1.84 -31.63
N THR A 78 -1.77 -1.99 -31.28
CA THR A 78 -2.49 -3.27 -31.41
C THR A 78 -2.56 -3.76 -32.86
N GLU A 79 -2.70 -2.89 -33.87
CA GLU A 79 -2.69 -3.29 -35.29
C GLU A 79 -1.30 -3.70 -35.77
N GLU A 80 -0.27 -2.97 -35.35
CA GLU A 80 1.13 -3.28 -35.67
C GLU A 80 1.50 -4.67 -35.15
N VAL A 81 1.14 -4.97 -33.89
CA VAL A 81 1.36 -6.27 -33.26
C VAL A 81 0.55 -7.39 -33.93
N ILE A 82 -0.71 -7.16 -34.33
CA ILE A 82 -1.50 -8.13 -35.12
C ILE A 82 -0.81 -8.41 -36.47
N SER A 83 -0.35 -7.36 -37.15
CA SER A 83 0.32 -7.46 -38.46
C SER A 83 1.65 -8.22 -38.36
N GLU A 84 2.50 -7.88 -37.39
CA GLU A 84 3.80 -8.50 -37.18
C GLU A 84 3.66 -9.96 -36.75
N LEU A 85 2.75 -10.28 -35.82
CA LEU A 85 2.45 -11.66 -35.45
C LEU A 85 1.90 -12.47 -36.65
N HIS A 86 1.10 -11.84 -37.51
CA HIS A 86 0.62 -12.47 -38.75
C HIS A 86 1.79 -12.77 -39.72
N GLN A 87 2.76 -11.87 -39.86
CA GLN A 87 3.95 -12.09 -40.69
C GLN A 87 4.87 -13.20 -40.15
N ILE A 88 5.08 -13.24 -38.82
CA ILE A 88 5.84 -14.30 -38.14
C ILE A 88 5.20 -15.67 -38.43
N LEU A 89 3.88 -15.78 -38.25
CA LEU A 89 3.14 -17.03 -38.50
C LEU A 89 3.11 -17.41 -39.99
N GLN A 90 3.01 -16.45 -40.93
CA GLN A 90 3.14 -16.74 -42.37
C GLN A 90 4.53 -17.25 -42.73
N THR A 91 5.57 -16.71 -42.09
CA THR A 91 6.96 -17.15 -42.31
C THR A 91 7.18 -18.55 -41.76
N THR A 92 6.64 -18.82 -40.56
CA THR A 92 6.60 -20.17 -39.95
C THR A 92 5.92 -21.19 -40.86
N GLN A 93 4.80 -20.81 -41.50
CA GLN A 93 4.10 -21.68 -42.45
C GLN A 93 4.99 -22.04 -43.65
N LYS A 94 5.78 -21.08 -44.17
CA LYS A 94 6.71 -21.29 -45.29
C LYS A 94 7.93 -22.15 -44.92
N LEU A 95 8.35 -22.16 -43.65
CA LEU A 95 9.44 -23.01 -43.17
C LEU A 95 9.09 -24.51 -43.17
N ALA A 96 7.80 -24.85 -43.13
CA ALA A 96 7.29 -26.22 -43.17
C ALA A 96 7.97 -27.18 -42.16
N ASN A 97 8.27 -26.68 -40.95
CA ASN A 97 8.84 -27.46 -39.86
C ASN A 97 7.76 -27.69 -38.77
N PRO A 98 7.20 -28.91 -38.62
CA PRO A 98 6.13 -29.19 -37.65
C PRO A 98 6.53 -29.01 -36.19
N GLU A 99 7.75 -29.39 -35.80
CA GLU A 99 8.24 -29.30 -34.42
C GLU A 99 8.40 -27.84 -33.99
N PHE A 100 9.04 -27.04 -34.84
CA PHE A 100 9.16 -25.59 -34.62
C PHE A 100 7.79 -24.91 -34.63
N THR A 101 6.89 -25.30 -35.54
CA THR A 101 5.52 -24.77 -35.59
C THR A 101 4.79 -25.05 -34.27
N LEU A 102 4.89 -26.27 -33.73
CA LEU A 102 4.29 -26.62 -32.45
C LEU A 102 4.90 -25.82 -31.28
N SER A 103 6.23 -25.71 -31.22
CA SER A 103 6.94 -24.90 -30.22
C SER A 103 6.45 -23.44 -30.23
N LEU A 104 6.38 -22.85 -31.43
CA LEU A 104 5.92 -21.47 -31.64
C LEU A 104 4.46 -21.27 -31.19
N LEU A 105 3.58 -22.19 -31.56
CA LEU A 105 2.16 -22.12 -31.19
C LEU A 105 1.97 -22.33 -29.68
N ASN A 106 2.71 -23.25 -29.08
CA ASN A 106 2.74 -23.43 -27.62
C ASN A 106 3.23 -22.15 -26.92
N ARG A 107 4.25 -21.46 -27.44
CA ARG A 107 4.72 -20.18 -26.88
C ARG A 107 3.68 -19.05 -26.98
N ILE A 108 3.07 -18.88 -28.16
CA ILE A 108 2.13 -17.78 -28.45
C ILE A 108 0.77 -17.95 -27.73
N ILE A 109 0.36 -19.18 -27.42
CA ILE A 109 -0.98 -19.53 -26.90
C ILE A 109 -0.95 -20.07 -25.46
N ASN A 110 0.16 -20.73 -25.09
CA ASN A 110 0.39 -21.54 -23.89
C ASN A 110 -0.66 -22.64 -23.68
N THR A 111 -0.24 -23.91 -23.75
CA THR A 111 -1.11 -25.09 -23.59
C THR A 111 -1.28 -25.54 -22.13
N TYR A 112 -0.56 -24.96 -21.18
CA TYR A 112 -0.50 -25.42 -19.78
C TYR A 112 -1.06 -24.44 -18.74
N ASP A 113 -1.21 -23.15 -19.07
CA ASP A 113 -1.62 -22.11 -18.11
C ASP A 113 -2.97 -21.43 -18.48
N ILE A 114 -3.63 -20.89 -17.45
CA ILE A 114 -4.90 -20.16 -17.48
C ILE A 114 -4.69 -18.68 -17.81
N GLN A 115 -3.50 -18.14 -17.52
CA GLN A 115 -3.09 -16.79 -17.94
C GLN A 115 -3.22 -16.62 -19.46
N ASP A 116 -3.89 -15.56 -19.92
CA ASP A 116 -3.89 -15.19 -21.33
C ASP A 116 -2.45 -14.81 -21.73
N TRP A 117 -1.87 -15.57 -22.66
CA TRP A 117 -0.54 -15.33 -23.26
C TRP A 117 -0.65 -14.41 -24.50
N LEU A 118 0.45 -14.22 -25.24
CA LEU A 118 0.58 -13.27 -26.35
C LEU A 118 -0.68 -13.12 -27.21
N LEU A 119 -1.20 -14.23 -27.75
CA LEU A 119 -2.41 -14.19 -28.60
C LEU A 119 -3.69 -13.84 -27.80
N GLY A 120 -3.84 -14.35 -26.57
CA GLY A 120 -5.00 -14.05 -25.73
C GLY A 120 -5.05 -12.59 -25.30
N ARG A 121 -3.92 -12.04 -24.85
CA ARG A 121 -3.76 -10.62 -24.50
C ARG A 121 -3.99 -9.69 -25.68
N LEU A 122 -3.56 -10.10 -26.88
CA LEU A 122 -3.81 -9.37 -28.12
C LEU A 122 -5.30 -9.38 -28.49
N ILE A 123 -5.93 -10.56 -28.47
CA ILE A 123 -7.35 -10.74 -28.78
C ILE A 123 -8.25 -9.94 -27.82
N ASN A 124 -7.91 -9.86 -26.54
CA ASN A 124 -8.66 -9.06 -25.55
C ASN A 124 -8.64 -7.55 -25.83
N ARG A 125 -7.67 -7.05 -26.62
CA ARG A 125 -7.54 -5.63 -26.98
C ARG A 125 -8.12 -5.28 -28.36
N VAL A 126 -8.59 -6.26 -29.13
CA VAL A 126 -9.11 -6.08 -30.49
C VAL A 126 -10.35 -5.18 -30.51
N LYS A 127 -10.23 -4.03 -31.19
CA LYS A 127 -11.35 -3.10 -31.41
C LYS A 127 -12.26 -3.57 -32.57
N PRO A 128 -13.51 -3.10 -32.68
CA PRO A 128 -14.44 -3.56 -33.72
C PRO A 128 -13.94 -3.44 -35.17
N HIS A 129 -13.14 -2.42 -35.49
CA HIS A 129 -12.52 -2.26 -36.82
C HIS A 129 -11.38 -3.26 -37.10
N GLN A 130 -10.70 -3.73 -36.05
CA GLN A 130 -9.58 -4.69 -36.12
C GLN A 130 -10.05 -6.14 -36.23
N LYS A 131 -11.32 -6.41 -35.95
CA LYS A 131 -11.93 -7.75 -35.93
C LYS A 131 -11.56 -8.59 -37.16
N GLN A 132 -11.60 -8.03 -38.37
CA GLN A 132 -11.26 -8.76 -39.60
C GLN A 132 -9.77 -9.15 -39.70
N GLN A 133 -8.86 -8.37 -39.11
CA GLN A 133 -7.44 -8.73 -39.03
C GLN A 133 -7.23 -9.85 -38.00
N ALA A 134 -7.87 -9.75 -36.83
CA ALA A 134 -7.86 -10.78 -35.80
C ALA A 134 -8.39 -12.14 -36.32
N ILE A 135 -9.48 -12.14 -37.09
CA ILE A 135 -10.01 -13.37 -37.72
C ILE A 135 -8.97 -14.01 -38.65
N LYS A 136 -8.32 -13.21 -39.52
CA LYS A 136 -7.27 -13.70 -40.43
C LYS A 136 -6.08 -14.29 -39.67
N LEU A 137 -5.73 -13.71 -38.53
CA LEU A 137 -4.69 -14.21 -37.62
C LEU A 137 -5.11 -15.55 -37.00
N LEU A 138 -6.29 -15.65 -36.39
CA LEU A 138 -6.81 -16.90 -35.82
C LEU A 138 -6.90 -18.01 -36.89
N MET A 139 -7.41 -17.71 -38.10
CA MET A 139 -7.45 -18.67 -39.21
C MET A 139 -6.06 -19.09 -39.71
N LEU A 140 -5.02 -18.28 -39.53
CA LEU A 140 -3.64 -18.67 -39.85
C LEU A 140 -3.08 -19.63 -38.79
N VAL A 141 -3.33 -19.36 -37.51
CA VAL A 141 -3.02 -20.27 -36.40
C VAL A 141 -3.69 -21.63 -36.60
N VAL A 142 -4.97 -21.67 -36.96
CA VAL A 142 -5.71 -22.92 -37.24
C VAL A 142 -5.05 -23.73 -38.37
N ARG A 143 -4.66 -23.07 -39.47
CA ARG A 143 -3.99 -23.73 -40.62
C ARG A 143 -2.61 -24.26 -40.26
N LEU A 144 -1.84 -23.54 -39.44
CA LEU A 144 -0.58 -24.02 -38.90
C LEU A 144 -0.80 -25.26 -38.02
N MET A 145 -1.77 -25.22 -37.11
CA MET A 145 -2.07 -26.34 -36.21
C MET A 145 -2.57 -27.59 -36.96
N GLN A 146 -3.32 -27.40 -38.05
CA GLN A 146 -3.71 -28.48 -38.97
C GLN A 146 -2.52 -29.13 -39.70
N SER A 147 -1.42 -28.39 -39.93
CA SER A 147 -0.20 -28.91 -40.60
C SER A 147 0.72 -29.73 -39.68
N VAL A 148 0.53 -29.65 -38.36
CA VAL A 148 1.28 -30.44 -37.37
C VAL A 148 0.85 -31.91 -37.46
N ASN A 149 1.77 -32.84 -37.18
CA ASN A 149 1.53 -34.29 -37.32
C ASN A 149 0.40 -34.82 -36.38
N GLN A 150 -0.13 -36.01 -36.67
CA GLN A 150 -1.17 -36.70 -35.88
C GLN A 150 -0.70 -37.13 -34.47
N GLY A 151 0.60 -37.13 -34.19
CA GLY A 151 1.12 -37.43 -32.84
C GLY A 151 0.78 -36.41 -31.76
N TYR A 152 0.28 -35.21 -32.13
CA TYR A 152 0.05 -34.07 -31.24
C TYR A 152 -1.44 -33.75 -31.06
N ASN A 153 -2.28 -34.78 -30.94
CA ASN A 153 -3.74 -34.60 -30.87
C ASN A 153 -4.19 -33.91 -29.57
N PHE A 154 -3.43 -34.04 -28.48
CA PHE A 154 -3.72 -33.33 -27.23
C PHE A 154 -3.52 -31.82 -27.40
N GLU A 155 -2.36 -31.40 -27.89
CA GLU A 155 -2.02 -29.98 -28.14
C GLU A 155 -2.95 -29.36 -29.17
N LYS A 156 -3.25 -30.08 -30.27
CA LYS A 156 -4.26 -29.66 -31.26
C LYS A 156 -5.60 -29.37 -30.61
N THR A 157 -6.08 -30.28 -29.74
CA THR A 157 -7.37 -30.15 -29.07
C THR A 157 -7.41 -28.93 -28.15
N VAL A 158 -6.38 -28.74 -27.33
CA VAL A 158 -6.25 -27.58 -26.44
C VAL A 158 -6.18 -26.28 -27.25
N ILE A 159 -5.38 -26.23 -28.31
CA ILE A 159 -5.20 -25.06 -29.16
C ILE A 159 -6.50 -24.72 -29.92
N PHE A 160 -7.19 -25.69 -30.53
CA PHE A 160 -8.48 -25.43 -31.17
C PHE A 160 -9.54 -24.92 -30.17
N THR A 161 -9.54 -25.42 -28.94
CA THR A 161 -10.43 -24.94 -27.87
C THR A 161 -10.11 -23.51 -27.45
N LYS A 162 -8.83 -23.16 -27.28
CA LYS A 162 -8.41 -21.77 -26.99
C LYS A 162 -8.75 -20.82 -28.14
N ILE A 163 -8.51 -21.19 -29.39
CA ILE A 163 -8.88 -20.38 -30.56
C ILE A 163 -10.41 -20.23 -30.69
N ALA A 164 -11.20 -21.26 -30.33
CA ALA A 164 -12.65 -21.13 -30.28
C ALA A 164 -13.09 -20.07 -29.27
N ASN A 165 -12.51 -20.07 -28.05
CA ASN A 165 -12.77 -19.03 -27.05
C ASN A 165 -12.37 -17.64 -27.54
N TYR A 166 -11.20 -17.49 -28.19
CA TYR A 166 -10.78 -16.23 -28.81
C TYR A 166 -11.73 -15.77 -29.93
N SER A 167 -12.23 -16.69 -30.75
CA SER A 167 -13.22 -16.42 -31.81
C SER A 167 -14.54 -15.93 -31.21
N GLN A 168 -15.00 -16.54 -30.11
CA GLN A 168 -16.20 -16.09 -29.40
C GLN A 168 -16.01 -14.69 -28.79
N ARG A 169 -14.85 -14.40 -28.18
CA ARG A 169 -14.54 -13.07 -27.59
C ARG A 169 -14.65 -11.94 -28.63
N ILE A 170 -14.21 -12.15 -29.87
CA ILE A 170 -14.37 -11.18 -30.97
C ILE A 170 -15.73 -11.27 -31.70
N GLY A 171 -16.67 -12.06 -31.18
CA GLY A 171 -18.02 -12.21 -31.73
C GLY A 171 -18.10 -12.98 -33.05
N GLU A 172 -17.20 -13.94 -33.30
CA GLU A 172 -17.27 -14.90 -34.40
C GLU A 172 -17.79 -16.26 -33.93
N GLN A 173 -19.04 -16.27 -33.50
CA GLN A 173 -19.69 -17.46 -32.92
C GLN A 173 -19.69 -18.67 -33.86
N LYS A 174 -19.85 -18.47 -35.18
CA LYS A 174 -19.82 -19.56 -36.16
C LYS A 174 -18.45 -20.25 -36.18
N LEU A 175 -17.38 -19.48 -36.30
CA LEU A 175 -16.00 -19.99 -36.27
C LEU A 175 -15.69 -20.66 -34.93
N ALA A 176 -16.16 -20.09 -33.81
CA ALA A 176 -15.99 -20.66 -32.48
C ALA A 176 -16.60 -22.08 -32.38
N LEU A 177 -17.84 -22.27 -32.86
CA LEU A 177 -18.53 -23.56 -32.83
C LEU A 177 -17.93 -24.59 -33.81
N GLU A 178 -17.49 -24.15 -34.99
CA GLU A 178 -16.75 -25.01 -35.94
C GLU A 178 -15.41 -25.50 -35.35
N LEU A 179 -14.73 -24.65 -34.60
CA LEU A 179 -13.48 -24.98 -33.91
C LEU A 179 -13.69 -25.91 -32.71
N LEU A 180 -14.73 -25.72 -31.89
CA LEU A 180 -15.07 -26.68 -30.83
C LEU A 180 -15.45 -28.05 -31.40
N THR A 181 -16.17 -28.07 -32.52
CA THR A 181 -16.49 -29.33 -33.23
C THR A 181 -15.23 -30.02 -33.75
N THR A 182 -14.23 -29.24 -34.18
CA THR A 182 -12.91 -29.75 -34.62
C THR A 182 -12.08 -30.25 -33.45
N ALA A 183 -12.10 -29.54 -32.31
CA ALA A 183 -11.46 -29.96 -31.07
C ALA A 183 -12.05 -31.29 -30.57
N LEU A 184 -13.38 -31.43 -30.53
CA LEU A 184 -14.08 -32.64 -30.10
C LEU A 184 -13.77 -33.86 -31.00
N LYS A 185 -13.63 -33.67 -32.32
CA LYS A 185 -13.18 -34.74 -33.22
C LYS A 185 -11.72 -35.11 -33.02
N THR A 186 -10.89 -34.16 -32.60
CA THR A 186 -9.46 -34.38 -32.35
C THR A 186 -9.22 -35.06 -30.99
N SER A 187 -10.05 -34.76 -29.97
CA SER A 187 -9.95 -35.36 -28.64
C SER A 187 -10.28 -36.85 -28.63
N GLN A 188 -11.11 -37.31 -29.58
CA GLN A 188 -11.38 -38.74 -29.82
C GLN A 188 -10.15 -39.52 -30.28
N LEU A 189 -9.08 -38.84 -30.73
CA LEU A 189 -7.82 -39.42 -31.22
C LEU A 189 -6.68 -39.31 -30.19
N ILE A 190 -6.98 -38.95 -28.94
CA ILE A 190 -5.99 -38.87 -27.84
C ILE A 190 -5.93 -40.22 -27.13
N PRO A 191 -4.73 -40.84 -27.01
CA PRO A 191 -4.56 -42.06 -26.23
C PRO A 191 -4.55 -41.78 -24.71
N GLY A 192 -5.14 -42.68 -23.93
CA GLY A 192 -5.17 -42.61 -22.47
C GLY A 192 -6.35 -41.80 -21.92
N ALA A 193 -7.09 -42.40 -20.98
CA ALA A 193 -8.30 -41.80 -20.40
C ALA A 193 -8.02 -40.46 -19.71
N GLU A 194 -6.89 -40.33 -19.02
CA GLU A 194 -6.50 -39.09 -18.32
C GLU A 194 -6.33 -37.91 -19.30
N PHE A 195 -5.48 -38.06 -20.32
CA PHE A 195 -5.25 -37.03 -21.34
C PHE A 195 -6.54 -36.71 -22.13
N GLN A 196 -7.37 -37.71 -22.40
CA GLN A 196 -8.63 -37.52 -23.10
C GLN A 196 -9.65 -36.76 -22.25
N ALA A 197 -9.83 -37.10 -20.97
CA ALA A 197 -10.70 -36.37 -20.04
C ALA A 197 -10.23 -34.92 -19.84
N LYS A 198 -8.91 -34.73 -19.65
CA LYS A 198 -8.26 -33.41 -19.52
C LYS A 198 -8.45 -32.52 -20.75
N ALA A 199 -8.57 -33.11 -21.95
CA ALA A 199 -8.80 -32.39 -23.20
C ALA A 199 -10.30 -32.15 -23.50
N LEU A 200 -11.19 -33.05 -23.10
CA LEU A 200 -12.64 -32.94 -23.27
C LEU A 200 -13.29 -31.93 -22.32
N LEU A 201 -12.82 -31.83 -21.07
CA LEU A 201 -13.42 -30.94 -20.07
C LEU A 201 -13.40 -29.45 -20.49
N PRO A 202 -12.29 -28.87 -21.00
CA PRO A 202 -12.29 -27.50 -21.54
C PRO A 202 -13.25 -27.30 -22.71
N ILE A 203 -13.51 -28.32 -23.53
CA ILE A 203 -14.48 -28.26 -24.64
C ILE A 203 -15.90 -28.15 -24.09
N ALA A 204 -16.27 -28.98 -23.10
CA ALA A 204 -17.57 -28.90 -22.44
C ALA A 204 -17.79 -27.53 -21.77
N GLN A 205 -16.77 -27.01 -21.10
CA GLN A 205 -16.79 -25.68 -20.48
C GLN A 205 -16.93 -24.55 -21.51
N ALA A 206 -16.29 -24.67 -22.68
CA ALA A 206 -16.44 -23.71 -23.77
C ALA A 206 -17.85 -23.73 -24.38
N TYR A 207 -18.43 -24.91 -24.64
CA TYR A 207 -19.83 -25.02 -25.08
C TYR A 207 -20.79 -24.40 -24.06
N LEU A 208 -20.57 -24.64 -22.75
CA LEU A 208 -21.35 -24.02 -21.67
C LEU A 208 -21.25 -22.48 -21.71
N ALA A 209 -20.03 -21.94 -21.82
CA ALA A 209 -19.81 -20.50 -21.95
C ALA A 209 -20.48 -19.90 -23.21
N PHE A 210 -20.60 -20.69 -24.28
CA PHE A 210 -21.28 -20.29 -25.53
C PHE A 210 -22.80 -20.55 -25.49
N LYS A 211 -23.35 -20.82 -24.30
CA LYS A 211 -24.78 -21.12 -24.04
C LYS A 211 -25.32 -22.35 -24.79
N GLN A 212 -24.43 -23.26 -25.19
CA GLN A 212 -24.75 -24.55 -25.82
C GLN A 212 -24.88 -25.63 -24.73
N THR A 213 -25.88 -25.49 -23.86
CA THR A 213 -26.01 -26.29 -22.63
C THR A 213 -26.19 -27.78 -22.91
N THR A 214 -26.97 -28.16 -23.93
CA THR A 214 -27.19 -29.57 -24.31
C THR A 214 -25.89 -30.24 -24.75
N GLN A 215 -25.12 -29.60 -25.63
CA GLN A 215 -23.83 -30.13 -26.11
C GLN A 215 -22.79 -30.15 -24.99
N ALA A 216 -22.79 -29.15 -24.11
CA ALA A 216 -21.93 -29.13 -22.93
C ALA A 216 -22.23 -30.32 -21.99
N GLU A 217 -23.51 -30.59 -21.72
CA GLU A 217 -23.94 -31.71 -20.86
C GLU A 217 -23.61 -33.08 -21.48
N GLU A 218 -23.83 -33.27 -22.79
CA GLU A 218 -23.47 -34.50 -23.52
C GLU A 218 -21.96 -34.78 -23.46
N ILE A 219 -21.13 -33.76 -23.77
CA ILE A 219 -19.68 -33.90 -23.75
C ILE A 219 -19.18 -34.11 -22.32
N LEU A 220 -19.76 -33.43 -21.32
CA LEU A 220 -19.39 -33.59 -19.91
C LEU A 220 -19.75 -34.99 -19.38
N SER A 221 -20.87 -35.57 -19.84
CA SER A 221 -21.28 -36.95 -19.51
C SER A 221 -20.29 -37.98 -20.07
N ASN A 222 -19.88 -37.82 -21.34
CA ASN A 222 -18.83 -38.65 -21.92
C ASN A 222 -17.47 -38.46 -21.18
N THR A 223 -17.13 -37.21 -20.83
CA THR A 223 -15.92 -36.90 -20.06
C THR A 223 -15.93 -37.59 -18.69
N LEU A 224 -17.09 -37.63 -18.00
CA LEU A 224 -17.27 -38.34 -16.74
C LEU A 224 -17.07 -39.85 -16.89
N GLN A 225 -17.62 -40.45 -17.95
CA GLN A 225 -17.43 -41.88 -18.22
C GLN A 225 -15.95 -42.21 -18.43
N ILE A 226 -15.21 -41.37 -19.17
CA ILE A 226 -13.77 -41.55 -19.41
C ILE A 226 -12.97 -41.32 -18.13
N ALA A 227 -13.30 -40.29 -17.33
CA ALA A 227 -12.62 -40.03 -16.05
C ALA A 227 -12.79 -41.17 -15.04
N ARG A 228 -13.97 -41.82 -15.01
CA ARG A 228 -14.23 -43.03 -14.21
C ARG A 228 -13.41 -44.26 -14.64
N GLN A 229 -12.81 -44.24 -15.84
CA GLN A 229 -11.94 -45.30 -16.37
C GLN A 229 -10.44 -45.00 -16.17
N ILE A 230 -10.07 -43.92 -15.48
CA ILE A 230 -8.68 -43.62 -15.14
C ILE A 230 -8.21 -44.60 -14.05
N GLU A 231 -7.41 -45.58 -14.46
CA GLU A 231 -6.68 -46.49 -13.58
C GLU A 231 -5.27 -45.94 -13.33
N SER A 232 -4.93 -45.67 -12.06
CA SER A 232 -3.62 -45.18 -11.63
C SER A 232 -3.35 -45.63 -10.18
N GLU A 233 -2.07 -45.81 -9.84
CA GLU A 233 -1.64 -46.03 -8.45
C GLU A 233 -1.79 -44.76 -7.59
N ASP A 234 -1.83 -43.58 -8.22
CA ASP A 234 -2.08 -42.29 -7.57
C ASP A 234 -3.59 -41.95 -7.59
N PRO A 235 -4.28 -41.94 -6.42
CA PRO A 235 -5.70 -41.60 -6.33
C PRO A 235 -6.04 -40.17 -6.79
N THR A 236 -5.06 -39.26 -6.84
CA THR A 236 -5.28 -37.88 -7.31
C THR A 236 -5.51 -37.82 -8.82
N ALA A 237 -4.93 -38.75 -9.60
CA ALA A 237 -5.04 -38.79 -11.06
C ALA A 237 -6.50 -38.96 -11.53
N GLN A 238 -7.32 -39.68 -10.77
CA GLN A 238 -8.77 -39.77 -11.00
C GLN A 238 -9.54 -38.67 -10.24
N SER A 239 -9.12 -38.30 -9.03
CA SER A 239 -9.87 -37.33 -8.20
C SER A 239 -9.90 -35.92 -8.80
N ILE A 240 -8.80 -35.44 -9.37
CA ILE A 240 -8.68 -34.10 -9.98
C ILE A 240 -9.65 -33.91 -11.17
N PRO A 241 -9.69 -34.80 -12.20
CA PRO A 241 -10.66 -34.65 -13.28
C PRO A 241 -12.11 -34.82 -12.80
N LEU A 242 -12.39 -35.76 -11.86
CA LEU A 242 -13.75 -35.91 -11.31
C LEU A 242 -14.23 -34.66 -10.58
N GLU A 243 -13.38 -34.02 -9.76
CA GLU A 243 -13.67 -32.73 -9.16
C GLU A 243 -14.01 -31.69 -10.22
N ALA A 244 -13.13 -31.46 -11.19
CA ALA A 244 -13.29 -30.40 -12.18
C ALA A 244 -14.54 -30.62 -13.09
N ILE A 245 -14.91 -31.89 -13.32
CA ILE A 245 -16.17 -32.28 -13.96
C ILE A 245 -17.37 -31.95 -13.05
N ALA A 246 -17.34 -32.32 -11.77
CA ALA A 246 -18.40 -32.02 -10.81
C ALA A 246 -18.61 -30.50 -10.65
N LEU A 247 -17.54 -29.70 -10.53
CA LEU A 247 -17.61 -28.24 -10.51
C LEU A 247 -18.23 -27.66 -11.80
N THR A 248 -18.11 -28.35 -12.92
CA THR A 248 -18.77 -27.95 -14.18
C THR A 248 -20.25 -28.34 -14.19
N TYR A 249 -20.63 -29.47 -13.59
CA TYR A 249 -22.05 -29.80 -13.34
C TYR A 249 -22.73 -28.84 -12.37
N ILE A 250 -22.03 -28.34 -11.35
CA ILE A 250 -22.55 -27.27 -10.47
C ILE A 250 -22.88 -26.00 -11.28
N LYS A 251 -21.99 -25.60 -12.21
CA LYS A 251 -22.25 -24.46 -13.11
C LYS A 251 -23.42 -24.69 -14.08
N LEU A 252 -23.75 -25.94 -14.39
CA LEU A 252 -24.95 -26.34 -15.14
C LEU A 252 -26.22 -26.44 -14.26
N GLY A 253 -26.12 -26.27 -12.94
CA GLY A 253 -27.22 -26.48 -12.00
C GLY A 253 -27.59 -27.96 -11.76
N LYS A 254 -26.76 -28.90 -12.21
CA LYS A 254 -27.00 -30.36 -12.15
C LYS A 254 -26.44 -30.93 -10.85
N ILE A 255 -27.00 -30.48 -9.73
CA ILE A 255 -26.44 -30.69 -8.39
C ILE A 255 -26.41 -32.16 -7.96
N ASP A 256 -27.44 -32.95 -8.29
CA ASP A 256 -27.48 -34.37 -7.93
C ASP A 256 -26.32 -35.16 -8.56
N ILE A 257 -25.99 -34.86 -9.82
CA ILE A 257 -24.86 -35.47 -10.53
C ILE A 257 -23.54 -35.02 -9.89
N ALA A 258 -23.39 -33.74 -9.54
CA ALA A 258 -22.18 -33.25 -8.85
C ALA A 258 -21.97 -33.94 -7.49
N LEU A 259 -23.04 -34.22 -6.74
CA LEU A 259 -23.00 -34.95 -5.48
C LEU A 259 -22.71 -36.46 -5.66
N GLU A 260 -23.25 -37.10 -6.72
CA GLU A 260 -22.88 -38.47 -7.09
C GLU A 260 -21.38 -38.58 -7.40
N ILE A 261 -20.85 -37.61 -8.16
CA ILE A 261 -19.41 -37.56 -8.47
C ILE A 261 -18.60 -37.36 -7.18
N ALA A 262 -18.99 -36.42 -6.31
CA ALA A 262 -18.32 -36.20 -5.02
C ALA A 262 -18.27 -37.48 -4.17
N ALA A 263 -19.35 -38.28 -4.16
CA ALA A 263 -19.39 -39.56 -3.46
C ALA A 263 -18.44 -40.62 -4.07
N SER A 264 -18.09 -40.51 -5.35
CA SER A 264 -17.10 -41.36 -6.02
C SER A 264 -15.65 -40.90 -5.87
N ILE A 265 -15.39 -39.68 -5.37
CA ILE A 265 -14.03 -39.17 -5.17
C ILE A 265 -13.42 -39.78 -3.90
N SER A 266 -12.30 -40.49 -4.08
CA SER A 266 -11.58 -41.19 -3.02
C SER A 266 -10.81 -40.24 -2.09
N TYR A 267 -10.16 -39.21 -2.65
CA TYR A 267 -9.34 -38.28 -1.88
C TYR A 267 -10.19 -37.20 -1.19
N LEU A 268 -10.08 -37.14 0.15
CA LEU A 268 -10.97 -36.37 1.03
C LEU A 268 -11.06 -34.88 0.69
N TYR A 269 -9.94 -34.26 0.29
CA TYR A 269 -9.89 -32.84 -0.05
C TYR A 269 -10.77 -32.50 -1.25
N TYR A 270 -10.57 -33.17 -2.38
CA TYR A 270 -11.33 -32.96 -3.60
C TYR A 270 -12.83 -33.29 -3.40
N ARG A 271 -13.16 -34.36 -2.65
CA ARG A 271 -14.55 -34.67 -2.26
C ARG A 271 -15.18 -33.51 -1.47
N SER A 272 -14.48 -33.03 -0.44
CA SER A 272 -14.98 -31.97 0.44
C SER A 272 -15.10 -30.63 -0.29
N HIS A 273 -14.19 -30.34 -1.23
CA HIS A 273 -14.24 -29.12 -2.04
C HIS A 273 -15.47 -29.10 -2.97
N VAL A 274 -15.78 -30.21 -3.67
CA VAL A 274 -17.02 -30.31 -4.46
C VAL A 274 -18.26 -30.12 -3.58
N ILE A 275 -18.30 -30.75 -2.40
CA ILE A 275 -19.41 -30.59 -1.44
C ILE A 275 -19.53 -29.11 -0.99
N SER A 276 -18.42 -28.46 -0.67
CA SER A 276 -18.36 -27.05 -0.28
C SER A 276 -18.85 -26.11 -1.40
N GLU A 277 -18.56 -26.42 -2.66
CA GLU A 277 -19.07 -25.70 -3.82
C GLU A 277 -20.57 -25.93 -4.08
N VAL A 278 -21.10 -27.11 -3.79
CA VAL A 278 -22.55 -27.34 -3.79
C VAL A 278 -23.22 -26.53 -2.67
N VAL A 279 -22.62 -26.42 -1.49
CA VAL A 279 -23.10 -25.52 -0.42
C VAL A 279 -23.11 -24.07 -0.92
N ARG A 280 -22.03 -23.59 -1.58
CA ARG A 280 -22.00 -22.25 -2.20
C ARG A 280 -23.09 -22.04 -3.23
N TYR A 281 -23.39 -23.06 -4.04
CA TYR A 281 -24.49 -23.00 -5.01
C TYR A 281 -25.86 -22.88 -4.32
N PHE A 282 -26.11 -23.66 -3.26
CA PHE A 282 -27.35 -23.56 -2.49
C PHE A 282 -27.49 -22.19 -1.81
N ILE A 283 -26.42 -21.64 -1.23
CA ILE A 283 -26.41 -20.27 -0.69
C ILE A 283 -26.79 -19.25 -1.78
N LYS A 284 -26.11 -19.28 -2.93
CA LYS A 284 -26.36 -18.37 -4.08
C LYS A 284 -27.75 -18.48 -4.70
N THR A 285 -28.46 -19.58 -4.48
CA THR A 285 -29.82 -19.84 -4.99
C THR A 285 -30.90 -19.77 -3.89
N ASN A 286 -30.55 -19.20 -2.72
CA ASN A 286 -31.35 -19.10 -1.51
C ASN A 286 -32.01 -20.42 -1.04
N GLN A 287 -31.24 -21.51 -1.05
CA GLN A 287 -31.64 -22.84 -0.56
C GLN A 287 -30.94 -23.17 0.78
N LEU A 288 -31.02 -22.25 1.75
CA LEU A 288 -30.22 -22.28 2.98
C LEU A 288 -30.39 -23.56 3.82
N ALA A 289 -31.61 -24.13 3.89
CA ALA A 289 -31.83 -25.40 4.58
C ALA A 289 -31.07 -26.58 3.94
N ALA A 290 -30.95 -26.60 2.60
CA ALA A 290 -30.16 -27.60 1.88
C ALA A 290 -28.65 -27.33 2.04
N ALA A 291 -28.25 -26.05 1.99
CA ALA A 291 -26.89 -25.61 2.26
C ALA A 291 -26.42 -26.06 3.65
N LEU A 292 -27.20 -25.82 4.70
CA LEU A 292 -26.89 -26.19 6.08
C LEU A 292 -26.75 -27.70 6.26
N LYS A 293 -27.74 -28.47 5.78
CA LYS A 293 -27.73 -29.94 5.86
C LYS A 293 -26.52 -30.56 5.15
N LEU A 294 -26.03 -29.92 4.09
CA LEU A 294 -24.84 -30.38 3.37
C LEU A 294 -23.54 -29.89 4.02
N ALA A 295 -23.49 -28.64 4.50
CA ALA A 295 -22.35 -28.09 5.22
C ALA A 295 -22.02 -28.89 6.50
N GLN A 296 -23.03 -29.35 7.23
CA GLN A 296 -22.86 -30.22 8.40
C GLN A 296 -22.15 -31.55 8.09
N LYS A 297 -22.25 -32.04 6.83
CA LYS A 297 -21.59 -33.26 6.36
C LYS A 297 -20.14 -33.05 5.89
N LEU A 298 -19.64 -31.82 5.82
CA LEU A 298 -18.23 -31.58 5.52
C LEU A 298 -17.36 -32.21 6.62
N GLU A 299 -16.35 -32.93 6.17
CA GLU A 299 -15.38 -33.65 7.01
C GLU A 299 -14.15 -32.79 7.32
N ILE A 300 -13.76 -31.91 6.39
CA ILE A 300 -12.66 -30.94 6.59
C ILE A 300 -13.17 -29.75 7.39
N SER A 301 -12.63 -29.56 8.60
CA SER A 301 -13.01 -28.51 9.55
C SER A 301 -12.98 -27.10 8.95
N GLU A 302 -11.91 -26.70 8.27
CA GLU A 302 -11.78 -25.38 7.63
C GLU A 302 -12.93 -25.10 6.64
N MET A 303 -13.23 -26.07 5.77
CA MET A 303 -14.34 -25.93 4.82
C MET A 303 -15.69 -25.89 5.56
N LYS A 304 -15.86 -26.72 6.59
CA LYS A 304 -17.07 -26.81 7.39
C LYS A 304 -17.35 -25.50 8.16
N SER A 305 -16.38 -25.01 8.93
CA SER A 305 -16.46 -23.77 9.69
C SER A 305 -16.73 -22.59 8.77
N ALA A 306 -16.02 -22.49 7.63
CA ALA A 306 -16.22 -21.45 6.64
C ALA A 306 -17.62 -21.47 6.01
N ARG A 307 -18.16 -22.65 5.66
CA ARG A 307 -19.53 -22.77 5.12
C ARG A 307 -20.61 -22.46 6.16
N LEU A 308 -20.48 -22.98 7.39
CA LEU A 308 -21.45 -22.76 8.46
C LEU A 308 -21.46 -21.30 8.93
N ARG A 309 -20.29 -20.63 8.99
CA ARG A 309 -20.18 -19.19 9.25
C ARG A 309 -20.98 -18.36 8.24
N GLU A 310 -20.83 -18.65 6.96
CA GLU A 310 -21.52 -17.94 5.87
C GLU A 310 -23.05 -18.08 6.02
N ILE A 311 -23.53 -19.29 6.34
CA ILE A 311 -24.96 -19.56 6.57
C ILE A 311 -25.47 -18.86 7.85
N ALA A 312 -24.70 -18.88 8.94
CA ALA A 312 -25.08 -18.23 10.19
C ALA A 312 -25.29 -16.71 10.02
N LEU A 313 -24.36 -16.04 9.32
CA LEU A 313 -24.45 -14.60 9.05
C LEU A 313 -25.65 -14.27 8.15
N ILE A 314 -25.93 -15.08 7.12
CA ILE A 314 -27.12 -14.87 6.28
C ILE A 314 -28.41 -14.99 7.09
N TYR A 315 -28.51 -15.94 8.03
CA TYR A 315 -29.68 -16.02 8.91
C TYR A 315 -29.81 -14.82 9.86
N VAL A 316 -28.71 -14.15 10.24
CA VAL A 316 -28.79 -12.86 10.96
C VAL A 316 -29.38 -11.78 10.06
N ASP A 317 -28.90 -11.68 8.81
CA ASP A 317 -29.37 -10.69 7.82
C ASP A 317 -30.84 -10.91 7.42
N GLU A 318 -31.31 -12.16 7.36
CA GLU A 318 -32.72 -12.51 7.13
C GLU A 318 -33.61 -12.34 8.39
N GLY A 319 -33.02 -12.15 9.56
CA GLY A 319 -33.73 -11.97 10.84
C GLY A 319 -34.11 -13.27 11.58
N GLU A 320 -33.66 -14.43 11.08
CA GLU A 320 -33.96 -15.77 11.60
C GLU A 320 -33.09 -16.14 12.81
N GLN A 321 -33.26 -15.38 13.91
CA GLN A 321 -32.33 -15.36 15.07
C GLN A 321 -32.06 -16.73 15.71
N GLU A 322 -33.08 -17.58 15.87
CA GLU A 322 -32.91 -18.91 16.49
C GLU A 322 -32.05 -19.83 15.60
N LEU A 323 -32.30 -19.82 14.29
CA LEU A 323 -31.51 -20.57 13.31
C LEU A 323 -30.09 -20.03 13.20
N ALA A 324 -29.93 -18.71 13.13
CA ALA A 324 -28.63 -18.05 13.13
C ALA A 324 -27.79 -18.53 14.33
N ASN A 325 -28.35 -18.46 15.54
CA ASN A 325 -27.65 -18.84 16.78
C ASN A 325 -27.35 -20.36 16.85
N GLN A 326 -28.23 -21.22 16.36
CA GLN A 326 -27.97 -22.66 16.27
C GLN A 326 -26.83 -22.98 15.28
N VAL A 327 -26.84 -22.34 14.10
CA VAL A 327 -25.79 -22.54 13.09
C VAL A 327 -24.46 -21.93 13.54
N PHE A 328 -24.49 -20.76 14.18
CA PHE A 328 -23.33 -20.12 14.80
C PHE A 328 -22.66 -21.03 15.84
N ALA A 329 -23.41 -21.57 16.80
CA ALA A 329 -22.87 -22.52 17.78
C ALA A 329 -22.24 -23.74 17.10
N THR A 330 -22.89 -24.29 16.08
CA THR A 330 -22.35 -25.40 15.29
C THR A 330 -21.05 -25.00 14.56
N ALA A 331 -21.00 -23.81 13.98
CA ALA A 331 -19.81 -23.27 13.31
C ALA A 331 -18.64 -23.06 14.28
N VAL A 332 -18.89 -22.48 15.46
CA VAL A 332 -17.88 -22.30 16.52
C VAL A 332 -17.28 -23.64 16.95
N THR A 333 -18.07 -24.71 17.06
CA THR A 333 -17.56 -26.06 17.37
C THR A 333 -16.82 -26.75 16.22
N ALA A 334 -16.95 -26.25 14.98
CA ALA A 334 -16.31 -26.84 13.81
C ALA A 334 -14.85 -26.39 13.61
N PHE A 335 -14.43 -25.26 14.20
CA PHE A 335 -13.05 -24.79 14.17
C PHE A 335 -12.12 -25.73 14.94
N THR A 336 -10.94 -26.02 14.37
CA THR A 336 -9.86 -26.72 15.06
C THR A 336 -9.10 -25.81 16.03
N ALA A 337 -8.28 -26.40 16.91
CA ALA A 337 -7.38 -25.65 17.79
C ALA A 337 -6.34 -24.81 17.02
N ALA A 338 -6.01 -25.16 15.77
CA ALA A 338 -5.12 -24.37 14.93
C ALA A 338 -5.78 -23.12 14.32
N GLU A 339 -7.11 -23.04 14.35
CA GLU A 339 -7.91 -21.94 13.78
C GLU A 339 -8.48 -21.02 14.88
N GLU A 340 -7.87 -21.00 16.07
CA GLU A 340 -8.40 -20.33 17.25
C GLU A 340 -8.56 -18.81 17.08
N GLU A 341 -7.61 -18.16 16.41
CA GLU A 341 -7.71 -16.74 16.03
C GLU A 341 -8.92 -16.49 15.10
N ALA A 342 -9.07 -17.32 14.06
CA ALA A 342 -10.19 -17.21 13.11
C ALA A 342 -11.56 -17.48 13.77
N LYS A 343 -11.59 -18.36 14.78
CA LYS A 343 -12.74 -18.61 15.65
C LYS A 343 -13.07 -17.38 16.50
N GLY A 344 -12.08 -16.75 17.12
CA GLY A 344 -12.22 -15.49 17.85
C GLY A 344 -12.78 -14.37 16.97
N ILE A 345 -12.18 -14.14 15.79
CA ILE A 345 -12.64 -13.15 14.79
C ILE A 345 -14.10 -13.41 14.38
N PHE A 346 -14.51 -14.68 14.20
CA PHE A 346 -15.89 -15.01 13.88
C PHE A 346 -16.85 -14.71 15.04
N ILE A 347 -16.48 -15.02 16.28
CA ILE A 347 -17.28 -14.67 17.46
C ILE A 347 -17.43 -13.14 17.56
N GLN A 348 -16.34 -12.39 17.35
CA GLN A 348 -16.35 -10.91 17.32
C GLN A 348 -17.26 -10.36 16.20
N SER A 349 -17.20 -10.94 14.99
CA SER A 349 -18.06 -10.49 13.88
C SER A 349 -19.54 -10.74 14.16
N TYR A 350 -19.85 -11.83 14.87
CA TYR A 350 -21.22 -12.18 15.25
C TYR A 350 -21.77 -11.22 16.32
N ALA A 351 -20.94 -10.83 17.30
CA ALA A 351 -21.26 -9.76 18.24
C ALA A 351 -21.51 -8.42 17.53
N LYS A 352 -20.64 -8.04 16.57
CA LYS A 352 -20.79 -6.83 15.74
C LYS A 352 -22.06 -6.85 14.86
N ALA A 353 -22.61 -8.03 14.56
CA ALA A 353 -23.90 -8.22 13.90
C ALA A 353 -25.11 -8.18 14.87
N GLY A 354 -24.91 -7.75 16.12
CA GLY A 354 -25.95 -7.62 17.15
C GLY A 354 -26.26 -8.89 17.94
N GLN A 355 -25.60 -10.01 17.64
CA GLN A 355 -25.84 -11.30 18.31
C GLN A 355 -25.02 -11.47 19.60
N LEU A 356 -25.12 -10.45 20.47
CA LEU A 356 -24.24 -10.26 21.63
C LEU A 356 -24.25 -11.46 22.58
N ASP A 357 -25.44 -11.92 22.97
CA ASP A 357 -25.60 -12.94 24.01
C ASP A 357 -25.10 -14.32 23.53
N ALA A 358 -25.31 -14.65 22.25
CA ALA A 358 -24.78 -15.86 21.63
C ALA A 358 -23.26 -15.80 21.42
N ALA A 359 -22.73 -14.65 20.97
CA ALA A 359 -21.28 -14.45 20.85
C ALA A 359 -20.58 -14.53 22.21
N TYR A 360 -21.17 -13.94 23.25
CA TYR A 360 -20.66 -14.02 24.62
C TYR A 360 -20.63 -15.45 25.15
N LEU A 361 -21.70 -16.24 24.96
CA LEU A 361 -21.68 -17.66 25.34
C LEU A 361 -20.58 -18.47 24.62
N ALA A 362 -20.27 -18.12 23.37
CA ALA A 362 -19.25 -18.80 22.58
C ALA A 362 -17.81 -18.54 23.02
N VAL A 363 -17.53 -17.51 23.83
CA VAL A 363 -16.14 -17.25 24.32
C VAL A 363 -15.61 -18.38 25.19
N SER A 364 -16.49 -19.15 25.85
CA SER A 364 -16.13 -20.36 26.61
C SER A 364 -15.45 -21.45 25.76
N GLN A 365 -15.51 -21.33 24.44
CA GLN A 365 -14.88 -22.23 23.48
C GLN A 365 -13.49 -21.76 23.04
N LEU A 366 -13.00 -20.62 23.55
CA LEU A 366 -11.63 -20.13 23.37
C LEU A 366 -10.78 -20.56 24.57
N GLN A 367 -9.55 -20.99 24.30
CA GLN A 367 -8.53 -21.47 25.23
C GLN A 367 -7.31 -20.54 25.23
N ASN A 368 -6.95 -19.96 24.08
CA ASN A 368 -5.90 -18.95 23.99
C ASN A 368 -6.33 -17.66 24.72
N SER A 369 -5.58 -17.28 25.75
CA SER A 369 -5.84 -16.13 26.61
C SER A 369 -5.85 -14.78 25.89
N GLU A 370 -5.03 -14.60 24.86
CA GLU A 370 -4.93 -13.35 24.09
C GLU A 370 -6.18 -13.18 23.20
N VAL A 371 -6.51 -14.22 22.42
CA VAL A 371 -7.73 -14.28 21.59
C VAL A 371 -8.99 -14.15 22.45
N LEU A 372 -9.02 -14.77 23.64
CA LEU A 372 -10.11 -14.66 24.61
C LEU A 372 -10.22 -13.23 25.17
N ALA A 373 -9.12 -12.61 25.58
CA ALA A 373 -9.10 -11.23 26.10
C ALA A 373 -9.63 -10.24 25.06
N LEU A 374 -9.10 -10.31 23.83
CA LEU A 374 -9.53 -9.47 22.73
C LEU A 374 -11.02 -9.69 22.42
N THR A 375 -11.46 -10.94 22.32
CA THR A 375 -12.86 -11.27 21.99
C THR A 375 -13.82 -10.78 23.08
N LEU A 376 -13.51 -10.99 24.36
CA LEU A 376 -14.29 -10.44 25.48
C LEU A 376 -14.33 -8.90 25.46
N GLY A 377 -13.19 -8.25 25.21
CA GLY A 377 -13.10 -6.78 25.13
C GLY A 377 -13.95 -6.20 24.00
N ILE A 378 -13.91 -6.80 22.80
CA ILE A 378 -14.78 -6.43 21.68
C ILE A 378 -16.25 -6.65 22.04
N ILE A 379 -16.60 -7.78 22.67
CA ILE A 379 -17.99 -8.05 23.09
C ILE A 379 -18.48 -7.03 24.13
N ALA A 380 -17.64 -6.63 25.10
CA ALA A 380 -17.97 -5.57 26.05
C ALA A 380 -18.20 -4.21 25.36
N ILE A 381 -17.37 -3.85 24.37
CA ILE A 381 -17.57 -2.66 23.52
C ILE A 381 -18.92 -2.72 22.80
N GLU A 382 -19.28 -3.85 22.21
CA GLU A 382 -20.55 -4.01 21.52
C GLU A 382 -21.74 -3.93 22.50
N TYR A 383 -21.67 -4.57 23.68
CA TYR A 383 -22.68 -4.40 24.73
C TYR A 383 -22.90 -2.92 25.13
N LEU A 384 -21.82 -2.14 25.28
CA LEU A 384 -21.92 -0.71 25.58
C LEU A 384 -22.58 0.08 24.44
N LYS A 385 -22.24 -0.21 23.17
CA LYS A 385 -22.86 0.43 21.99
C LYS A 385 -24.37 0.17 21.91
N PHE A 386 -24.83 -0.99 22.39
CA PHE A 386 -26.25 -1.33 22.50
C PHE A 386 -26.89 -0.91 23.85
N GLY A 387 -26.18 -0.13 24.68
CA GLY A 387 -26.69 0.41 25.95
C GLY A 387 -26.81 -0.59 27.11
N LYS A 388 -26.33 -1.83 26.93
CA LYS A 388 -26.33 -2.91 27.95
C LYS A 388 -25.09 -2.80 28.86
N ARG A 389 -24.96 -1.69 29.60
CA ARG A 389 -23.75 -1.37 30.39
C ARG A 389 -23.45 -2.42 31.47
N GLU A 390 -24.48 -2.89 32.16
CA GLU A 390 -24.36 -3.83 33.28
C GLU A 390 -23.65 -5.12 32.84
N ILE A 391 -23.96 -5.63 31.64
CA ILE A 391 -23.34 -6.85 31.10
C ILE A 391 -21.88 -6.59 30.70
N ALA A 392 -21.55 -5.41 30.17
CA ALA A 392 -20.16 -5.04 29.88
C ALA A 392 -19.32 -4.93 31.17
N GLU A 393 -19.91 -4.44 32.26
CA GLU A 393 -19.28 -4.41 33.59
C GLU A 393 -19.08 -5.82 34.17
N GLU A 394 -20.03 -6.75 33.97
CA GLU A 394 -19.89 -8.18 34.34
C GLU A 394 -18.80 -8.93 33.55
N ILE A 395 -18.46 -8.46 32.34
CA ILE A 395 -17.38 -9.03 31.53
C ILE A 395 -15.99 -8.61 32.04
N MET A 396 -15.84 -7.40 32.60
CA MET A 396 -14.52 -6.87 32.99
C MET A 396 -13.73 -7.77 33.97
N PRO A 397 -14.32 -8.37 35.02
CA PRO A 397 -13.62 -9.34 35.88
C PRO A 397 -12.99 -10.54 35.15
N GLN A 398 -13.49 -10.90 33.97
CA GLN A 398 -12.93 -11.98 33.13
C GLN A 398 -11.79 -11.49 32.24
N ILE A 399 -11.82 -10.22 31.81
CA ILE A 399 -10.74 -9.60 31.02
C ILE A 399 -9.51 -9.33 31.89
N ILE A 400 -9.69 -8.80 33.10
CA ILE A 400 -8.61 -8.36 34.01
C ILE A 400 -7.45 -9.37 34.15
N PRO A 401 -7.66 -10.67 34.46
CA PRO A 401 -6.54 -11.61 34.58
C PRO A 401 -5.83 -11.90 33.25
N LEU A 402 -6.50 -11.73 32.11
CA LEU A 402 -5.94 -12.00 30.78
C LEU A 402 -5.09 -10.84 30.25
N ILE A 403 -5.36 -9.60 30.68
CA ILE A 403 -4.62 -8.39 30.26
C ILE A 403 -3.39 -8.07 31.13
N GLN A 404 -3.02 -8.98 32.04
CA GLN A 404 -1.86 -8.83 32.93
C GLN A 404 -0.59 -9.51 32.41
N THR A 405 -0.64 -10.18 31.25
CA THR A 405 0.53 -10.90 30.69
C THR A 405 1.43 -9.97 29.84
N VAL A 406 2.60 -10.47 29.45
CA VAL A 406 3.52 -9.75 28.55
C VAL A 406 2.86 -9.58 27.18
N GLU A 407 2.36 -10.66 26.62
CA GLU A 407 1.80 -10.79 25.29
C GLU A 407 0.59 -9.87 25.10
N ALA A 408 -0.24 -9.74 26.14
CA ALA A 408 -1.41 -8.86 26.13
C ALA A 408 -1.05 -7.37 25.97
N VAL A 409 0.08 -6.92 26.53
CA VAL A 409 0.51 -5.50 26.53
C VAL A 409 1.55 -5.14 25.48
N GLU A 410 2.04 -6.12 24.71
CA GLU A 410 2.89 -5.86 23.55
C GLU A 410 2.17 -5.05 22.46
N PRO A 411 2.86 -4.34 21.56
CA PRO A 411 2.24 -3.42 20.60
C PRO A 411 1.16 -4.01 19.68
N MET A 412 1.18 -5.33 19.47
CA MET A 412 0.20 -6.08 18.66
C MET A 412 -0.71 -6.98 19.51
N GLY A 413 -0.66 -6.86 20.84
CA GLY A 413 -1.42 -7.68 21.78
C GLY A 413 -2.88 -7.26 21.94
N SER A 414 -3.59 -7.98 22.79
CA SER A 414 -5.01 -7.76 23.06
C SER A 414 -5.29 -6.37 23.66
N VAL A 415 -4.44 -5.85 24.55
CA VAL A 415 -4.67 -4.55 25.22
C VAL A 415 -4.67 -3.38 24.23
N PRO A 416 -3.63 -3.12 23.41
CA PRO A 416 -3.68 -2.07 22.39
C PRO A 416 -4.84 -2.24 21.42
N SER A 417 -5.19 -3.48 21.06
CA SER A 417 -6.29 -3.79 20.14
C SER A 417 -7.67 -3.44 20.73
N ILE A 418 -7.92 -3.76 22.00
CA ILE A 418 -9.12 -3.35 22.74
C ILE A 418 -9.16 -1.82 22.88
N LEU A 419 -8.03 -1.19 23.23
CA LEU A 419 -7.94 0.27 23.38
C LEU A 419 -8.21 1.02 22.07
N SER A 420 -7.72 0.54 20.92
CA SER A 420 -8.05 1.12 19.61
C SER A 420 -9.54 1.02 19.30
N ASN A 421 -10.14 -0.17 19.45
CA ASN A 421 -11.56 -0.35 19.20
C ASN A 421 -12.41 0.52 20.16
N ALA A 422 -12.03 0.63 21.43
CA ALA A 422 -12.73 1.46 22.41
C ALA A 422 -12.60 2.95 22.09
N LEU A 423 -11.44 3.41 21.61
CA LEU A 423 -11.22 4.78 21.16
C LEU A 423 -12.04 5.12 19.91
N GLU A 424 -12.02 4.24 18.90
CA GLU A 424 -12.79 4.37 17.65
C GLU A 424 -14.32 4.40 17.90
N THR A 425 -14.79 3.65 18.91
CA THR A 425 -16.20 3.55 19.28
C THR A 425 -16.62 4.45 20.46
N GLN A 426 -15.72 5.35 20.90
CA GLN A 426 -15.93 6.31 21.99
C GLN A 426 -16.30 5.69 23.36
N GLN A 427 -15.89 4.44 23.60
CA GLN A 427 -16.12 3.73 24.87
C GLN A 427 -15.01 4.06 25.90
N TYR A 428 -14.88 5.35 26.22
CA TYR A 428 -13.77 5.87 27.03
C TYR A 428 -13.69 5.27 28.43
N GLN A 429 -14.82 5.01 29.10
CA GLN A 429 -14.84 4.39 30.43
C GLN A 429 -14.19 3.00 30.40
N LEU A 430 -14.59 2.13 29.46
CA LEU A 430 -13.97 0.82 29.28
C LEU A 430 -12.47 0.94 28.98
N ALA A 431 -12.08 1.89 28.12
CA ALA A 431 -10.69 2.13 27.79
C ALA A 431 -9.86 2.56 29.01
N PHE A 432 -10.43 3.40 29.89
CA PHE A 432 -9.83 3.77 31.17
C PHE A 432 -9.71 2.57 32.10
N ASP A 433 -10.74 1.73 32.23
CA ASP A 433 -10.72 0.55 33.09
C ASP A 433 -9.69 -0.50 32.61
N ILE A 434 -9.55 -0.69 31.29
CA ILE A 434 -8.49 -1.52 30.69
C ILE A 434 -7.11 -0.94 31.03
N ILE A 435 -6.89 0.37 30.87
CA ILE A 435 -5.61 1.01 31.22
C ILE A 435 -5.30 0.84 32.71
N LEU A 436 -6.28 1.04 33.60
CA LEU A 436 -6.08 0.94 35.05
C LEU A 436 -5.75 -0.50 35.49
N ASN A 437 -6.22 -1.52 34.77
CA ASN A 437 -5.99 -2.93 35.13
C ASN A 437 -4.82 -3.60 34.38
N ALA A 438 -4.41 -3.09 33.21
CA ALA A 438 -3.22 -3.53 32.48
C ALA A 438 -1.93 -3.04 33.17
N ASN A 439 -1.61 -3.59 34.34
CA ASN A 439 -0.48 -3.19 35.19
C ASN A 439 0.76 -4.08 35.02
N HIS A 440 1.09 -4.42 33.78
CA HIS A 440 2.28 -5.20 33.46
C HIS A 440 3.50 -4.27 33.14
N PRO A 441 4.71 -4.52 33.69
CA PRO A 441 5.88 -3.65 33.48
C PRO A 441 6.29 -3.44 32.02
N ASN A 442 6.01 -4.40 31.13
CA ASN A 442 6.34 -4.31 29.70
C ASN A 442 5.31 -3.50 28.88
N PHE A 443 4.31 -2.85 29.50
CA PHE A 443 3.37 -1.98 28.79
C PHE A 443 4.02 -0.61 28.46
N LEU A 444 5.07 -0.63 27.65
CA LEU A 444 6.00 0.50 27.44
C LEU A 444 5.32 1.77 26.89
N ASN A 445 4.22 1.62 26.15
CA ASN A 445 3.45 2.72 25.56
C ASN A 445 2.22 3.13 26.40
N LYS A 446 2.04 2.61 27.63
CA LYS A 446 0.91 2.95 28.53
C LYS A 446 0.72 4.47 28.70
N ALA A 447 1.81 5.20 28.90
CA ALA A 447 1.82 6.66 29.00
C ALA A 447 1.22 7.37 27.76
N SER A 448 1.42 6.81 26.57
CA SER A 448 0.82 7.33 25.33
C SER A 448 -0.68 7.06 25.31
N TRP A 449 -1.10 5.83 25.63
CA TRP A 449 -2.52 5.45 25.68
C TRP A 449 -3.33 6.28 26.70
N ILE A 450 -2.79 6.53 27.89
CA ILE A 450 -3.41 7.41 28.91
C ILE A 450 -3.73 8.78 28.31
N LEU A 451 -2.77 9.39 27.61
CA LEU A 451 -2.94 10.72 27.03
C LEU A 451 -3.83 10.70 25.78
N GLN A 452 -3.69 9.73 24.89
CA GLN A 452 -4.50 9.65 23.67
C GLN A 452 -5.99 9.51 24.02
N ILE A 453 -6.33 8.56 24.89
CA ILE A 453 -7.72 8.28 25.27
C ILE A 453 -8.26 9.42 26.16
N GLY A 454 -7.49 9.91 27.13
CA GLY A 454 -7.90 11.03 27.99
C GLY A 454 -8.11 12.33 27.21
N ASN A 455 -7.28 12.63 26.22
CA ASN A 455 -7.47 13.80 25.35
C ASN A 455 -8.70 13.65 24.44
N ALA A 456 -8.93 12.46 23.88
CA ALA A 456 -10.09 12.19 23.05
C ALA A 456 -11.41 12.27 23.85
N ALA A 457 -11.43 11.71 25.06
CA ALA A 457 -12.57 11.82 25.99
C ALA A 457 -12.86 13.29 26.35
N ILE A 458 -11.82 14.08 26.67
CA ILE A 458 -11.96 15.52 26.91
C ILE A 458 -12.54 16.25 25.68
N GLN A 459 -12.10 15.92 24.47
CA GLN A 459 -12.63 16.51 23.24
C GLN A 459 -14.09 16.10 22.95
N ALA A 460 -14.50 14.90 23.37
CA ALA A 460 -15.88 14.43 23.30
C ALA A 460 -16.79 15.04 24.40
N GLY A 461 -16.23 15.77 25.37
CA GLY A 461 -16.97 16.36 26.50
C GLY A 461 -17.11 15.44 27.72
N GLU A 462 -16.42 14.29 27.73
CA GLU A 462 -16.45 13.28 28.79
C GLU A 462 -15.55 13.66 29.99
N ILE A 463 -15.77 14.86 30.52
CA ILE A 463 -14.91 15.50 31.53
C ILE A 463 -14.91 14.74 32.86
N GLU A 464 -16.09 14.33 33.35
CA GLU A 464 -16.25 13.69 34.66
C GLU A 464 -15.61 12.30 34.75
N ILE A 465 -15.74 11.48 33.71
CA ILE A 465 -15.07 10.16 33.68
C ILE A 465 -13.56 10.32 33.50
N THR A 466 -13.10 11.31 32.72
CA THR A 466 -11.66 11.58 32.58
C THR A 466 -11.05 12.13 33.86
N LEU A 467 -11.80 12.92 34.64
CA LEU A 467 -11.38 13.40 35.96
C LEU A 467 -11.18 12.23 36.93
N LYS A 468 -12.17 11.34 37.05
CA LYS A 468 -12.08 10.13 37.88
C LYS A 468 -10.92 9.23 37.46
N PHE A 469 -10.75 9.01 36.17
CA PHE A 469 -9.62 8.25 35.63
C PHE A 469 -8.27 8.89 36.01
N ALA A 470 -8.10 10.19 35.78
CA ALA A 470 -6.87 10.90 36.12
C ALA A 470 -6.56 10.83 37.63
N GLN A 471 -7.58 10.95 38.49
CA GLN A 471 -7.45 10.80 39.94
C GLN A 471 -7.05 9.38 40.37
N SER A 472 -7.42 8.36 39.59
CA SER A 472 -7.06 6.95 39.81
C SER A 472 -5.68 6.57 39.24
N LEU A 473 -4.95 7.48 38.59
CA LEU A 473 -3.63 7.16 38.02
C LEU A 473 -2.53 7.03 39.08
N GLU A 474 -1.89 5.86 39.08
CA GLU A 474 -0.73 5.51 39.90
C GLU A 474 0.40 6.55 39.86
N PRO A 475 1.21 6.70 40.93
CA PRO A 475 2.31 7.67 40.99
C PRO A 475 3.35 7.57 39.86
N SER A 476 3.49 6.41 39.22
CA SER A 476 4.36 6.22 38.05
C SER A 476 3.88 6.99 36.80
N ASN A 477 2.59 7.35 36.73
CA ASN A 477 1.97 8.10 35.63
C ASN A 477 1.67 9.56 36.03
N ILE A 478 2.43 10.12 36.98
CA ILE A 478 2.21 11.46 37.54
C ILE A 478 2.20 12.57 36.48
N GLU A 479 3.04 12.47 35.44
CA GLU A 479 3.07 13.42 34.33
C GLU A 479 1.74 13.41 33.56
N GLN A 480 1.23 12.23 33.22
CA GLN A 480 -0.02 12.09 32.48
C GLN A 480 -1.22 12.51 33.33
N ARG A 481 -1.22 12.20 34.63
CA ARG A 481 -2.21 12.72 35.57
C ARG A 481 -2.24 14.25 35.59
N ASN A 482 -1.08 14.88 35.78
CA ASN A 482 -0.99 16.33 35.88
C ASN A 482 -1.45 17.01 34.58
N GLN A 483 -1.10 16.45 33.41
CA GLN A 483 -1.57 16.96 32.12
C GLN A 483 -3.09 16.85 31.94
N LEU A 484 -3.71 15.72 32.30
CA LEU A 484 -5.16 15.56 32.20
C LEU A 484 -5.90 16.48 33.19
N LEU A 485 -5.45 16.55 34.45
CA LEU A 485 -6.04 17.42 35.47
C LEU A 485 -5.90 18.91 35.10
N GLN A 486 -4.75 19.35 34.56
CA GLN A 486 -4.55 20.73 34.09
C GLN A 486 -5.55 21.09 32.97
N LYS A 487 -5.77 20.19 32.00
CA LYS A 487 -6.73 20.41 30.91
C LYS A 487 -8.17 20.50 31.42
N ILE A 488 -8.55 19.64 32.36
CA ILE A 488 -9.88 19.66 32.98
C ILE A 488 -10.07 20.96 33.78
N ALA A 489 -9.06 21.38 34.56
CA ALA A 489 -9.10 22.65 35.30
C ALA A 489 -9.25 23.87 34.37
N LEU A 490 -8.54 23.88 33.23
CA LEU A 490 -8.70 24.93 32.21
C LEU A 490 -10.12 24.95 31.63
N ILE A 491 -10.72 23.79 31.35
CA ILE A 491 -12.11 23.69 30.84
C ILE A 491 -13.11 24.20 31.87
N TYR A 492 -12.97 23.83 33.15
CA TYR A 492 -13.79 24.40 34.22
C TYR A 492 -13.64 25.93 34.30
N ALA A 493 -12.41 26.45 34.20
CA ALA A 493 -12.17 27.89 34.24
C ALA A 493 -12.78 28.64 33.02
N GLN A 494 -12.64 28.08 31.82
CA GLN A 494 -13.27 28.62 30.60
C GLN A 494 -14.80 28.63 30.69
N ASN A 495 -15.39 27.62 31.32
CA ASN A 495 -16.82 27.51 31.62
C ASN A 495 -17.27 28.34 32.84
N GLN A 496 -16.43 29.25 33.35
CA GLN A 496 -16.69 30.11 34.53
C GLN A 496 -16.89 29.34 35.86
N GLN A 497 -16.50 28.06 35.92
CA GLN A 497 -16.52 27.23 37.11
C GLN A 497 -15.19 27.33 37.88
N ILE A 498 -14.82 28.56 38.25
CA ILE A 498 -13.50 28.88 38.84
C ILE A 498 -13.22 28.07 40.11
N GLU A 499 -14.21 27.87 40.98
CA GLU A 499 -14.07 27.05 42.21
C GLU A 499 -13.72 25.59 41.89
N ASN A 500 -14.39 24.98 40.90
CA ASN A 500 -14.10 23.61 40.45
C ASN A 500 -12.69 23.51 39.87
N ALA A 501 -12.25 24.51 39.11
CA ALA A 501 -10.90 24.56 38.57
C ALA A 501 -9.83 24.66 39.68
N LEU A 502 -10.04 25.55 40.66
CA LEU A 502 -9.13 25.73 41.79
C LEU A 502 -9.08 24.50 42.70
N ALA A 503 -10.17 23.74 42.84
CA ALA A 503 -10.20 22.48 43.59
C ALA A 503 -9.28 21.38 43.01
N LEU A 504 -8.86 21.48 41.75
CA LEU A 504 -7.91 20.56 41.13
C LEU A 504 -6.44 20.95 41.35
N VAL A 505 -6.14 22.22 41.62
CA VAL A 505 -4.75 22.71 41.80
C VAL A 505 -3.98 21.96 42.91
N PRO A 506 -4.55 21.63 44.09
CA PRO A 506 -3.85 20.85 45.12
C PRO A 506 -3.53 19.40 44.72
N GLN A 507 -4.21 18.86 43.70
CA GLN A 507 -4.04 17.49 43.19
C GLN A 507 -2.96 17.41 42.10
N ILE A 508 -2.55 18.56 41.55
CA ILE A 508 -1.53 18.69 40.52
C ILE A 508 -0.18 18.98 41.17
N ASN A 509 0.85 18.22 40.81
CA ASN A 509 2.20 18.41 41.33
C ASN A 509 3.07 19.20 40.34
N ASN A 510 4.04 19.97 40.85
CA ASN A 510 5.17 20.43 40.05
C ASN A 510 6.18 19.26 39.91
N SER A 511 5.81 18.23 39.14
CA SER A 511 6.64 17.04 38.88
C SER A 511 7.46 17.17 37.59
N GLY A 512 8.47 16.31 37.46
CA GLY A 512 9.19 16.14 36.20
C GLY A 512 9.88 17.43 35.75
N SER A 513 9.60 17.85 34.51
CA SER A 513 10.26 18.98 33.85
C SER A 513 9.42 20.25 33.76
N LEU A 514 8.13 20.20 34.14
CA LEU A 514 7.16 21.29 33.98
C LEU A 514 6.50 21.67 35.32
N PRO A 515 6.33 22.97 35.64
CA PRO A 515 5.67 23.41 36.86
C PRO A 515 4.14 23.42 36.69
N TYR A 516 3.53 22.26 36.44
CA TYR A 516 2.11 22.12 36.09
C TYR A 516 1.16 22.81 37.07
N GLN A 517 1.45 22.80 38.37
CA GLN A 517 0.58 23.42 39.37
C GLN A 517 0.56 24.96 39.21
N ILE A 518 1.73 25.55 38.94
CA ILE A 518 1.88 26.98 38.70
C ILE A 518 1.21 27.36 37.38
N GLU A 519 1.46 26.59 36.32
CA GLU A 519 0.82 26.81 35.02
C GLU A 519 -0.71 26.70 35.12
N THR A 520 -1.23 25.72 35.86
CA THR A 520 -2.68 25.60 36.09
C THR A 520 -3.24 26.83 36.80
N LEU A 521 -2.56 27.35 37.83
CA LEU A 521 -2.98 28.57 38.54
C LEU A 521 -3.08 29.78 37.61
N VAL A 522 -2.07 30.01 36.75
CA VAL A 522 -2.12 31.15 35.82
C VAL A 522 -3.07 30.94 34.65
N LEU A 523 -3.25 29.71 34.17
CA LEU A 523 -4.27 29.39 33.16
C LEU A 523 -5.69 29.68 33.68
N ILE A 524 -5.98 29.34 34.94
CA ILE A 524 -7.24 29.69 35.60
C ILE A 524 -7.39 31.22 35.72
N ALA A 525 -6.32 31.92 36.12
CA ALA A 525 -6.33 33.38 36.23
C ALA A 525 -6.55 34.08 34.87
N THR A 526 -5.92 33.60 33.79
CA THR A 526 -6.12 34.08 32.42
C THR A 526 -7.57 33.85 31.97
N ALA A 527 -8.13 32.65 32.18
CA ALA A 527 -9.49 32.30 31.79
C ALA A 527 -10.56 33.10 32.56
N ASN A 528 -10.29 33.45 33.82
CA ASN A 528 -11.10 34.33 34.65
C ASN A 528 -10.98 35.83 34.29
N GLY A 529 -10.14 36.18 33.32
CA GLY A 529 -10.01 37.54 32.79
C GLY A 529 -9.39 38.55 33.78
N LYS A 530 -9.63 39.85 33.55
CA LYS A 530 -9.08 40.95 34.37
C LYS A 530 -9.95 41.22 35.61
N THR A 531 -9.84 40.34 36.61
CA THR A 531 -10.49 40.52 37.92
C THR A 531 -9.46 40.59 39.05
N GLU A 532 -9.86 41.16 40.18
CA GLU A 532 -9.02 41.17 41.40
C GLU A 532 -8.62 39.75 41.84
N SER A 533 -9.52 38.78 41.71
CA SER A 533 -9.23 37.36 41.98
C SER A 533 -8.15 36.81 41.05
N SER A 534 -8.18 37.15 39.76
CA SER A 534 -7.11 36.78 38.82
C SER A 534 -5.77 37.39 39.20
N GLU A 535 -5.72 38.66 39.60
CA GLU A 535 -4.49 39.31 40.07
C GLU A 535 -3.93 38.67 41.35
N GLN A 536 -4.80 38.25 42.26
CA GLN A 536 -4.43 37.45 43.43
C GLN A 536 -3.85 36.08 43.03
N LEU A 537 -4.46 35.37 42.07
CA LEU A 537 -3.96 34.07 41.57
C LEU A 537 -2.59 34.21 40.88
N PHE A 538 -2.39 35.24 40.04
CA PHE A 538 -1.07 35.55 39.47
C PHE A 538 -0.03 35.84 40.56
N THR A 539 -0.39 36.62 41.58
CA THR A 539 0.51 36.94 42.70
C THR A 539 0.89 35.69 43.50
N GLN A 540 -0.06 34.78 43.73
CA GLN A 540 0.18 33.47 44.35
C GLN A 540 1.11 32.60 43.49
N ALA A 541 0.89 32.56 42.17
CA ALA A 541 1.73 31.81 41.23
C ALA A 541 3.18 32.32 41.21
N ILE A 542 3.42 33.64 41.21
CA ILE A 542 4.75 34.23 41.32
C ILE A 542 5.42 33.86 42.65
N ALA A 543 4.67 33.94 43.76
CA ALA A 543 5.16 33.58 45.09
C ALA A 543 5.45 32.07 45.24
N ALA A 544 4.78 31.21 44.47
CA ALA A 544 5.07 29.78 44.37
C ALA A 544 6.29 29.51 43.48
N ALA A 545 6.39 30.17 42.32
CA ALA A 545 7.51 30.02 41.37
C ALA A 545 8.86 30.32 42.02
N ARG A 546 8.93 31.39 42.81
CA ARG A 546 10.14 31.80 43.56
C ARG A 546 10.54 30.87 44.72
N LYS A 547 9.77 29.80 44.98
CA LYS A 547 10.10 28.74 45.95
C LYS A 547 10.58 27.45 45.29
N LEU A 548 10.54 27.36 43.96
CA LEU A 548 11.03 26.19 43.23
C LEU A 548 12.57 26.14 43.17
N THR A 549 13.11 25.02 42.70
CA THR A 549 14.53 24.94 42.33
C THR A 549 14.84 25.93 41.20
N PRO A 550 16.09 26.42 41.05
CA PRO A 550 16.43 27.40 40.01
C PRO A 550 15.99 26.99 38.60
N GLN A 551 16.18 25.71 38.24
CA GLN A 551 15.79 25.18 36.94
C GLN A 551 14.27 25.26 36.68
N SER A 552 13.46 24.83 37.65
CA SER A 552 11.99 24.89 37.52
C SER A 552 11.45 26.31 37.71
N GLN A 553 12.13 27.16 38.48
CA GLN A 553 11.80 28.58 38.67
C GLN A 553 11.92 29.38 37.36
N VAL A 554 12.99 29.17 36.57
CA VAL A 554 13.16 29.82 35.27
C VAL A 554 11.93 29.58 34.38
N LEU A 555 11.52 28.32 34.23
CA LEU A 555 10.38 27.97 33.38
C LEU A 555 9.05 28.45 33.97
N ALA A 556 8.87 28.38 35.30
CA ALA A 556 7.67 28.89 35.95
C ALA A 556 7.49 30.41 35.75
N LEU A 557 8.55 31.20 35.90
CA LEU A 557 8.50 32.64 35.65
C LEU A 557 8.20 32.96 34.18
N ALA A 558 8.75 32.19 33.24
CA ALA A 558 8.46 32.32 31.81
C ALA A 558 6.99 31.98 31.45
N ILE A 559 6.43 30.92 32.05
CA ILE A 559 5.01 30.58 31.91
C ILE A 559 4.12 31.73 32.42
N ILE A 560 4.41 32.26 33.62
CA ILE A 560 3.65 33.39 34.17
C ILE A 560 3.78 34.63 33.27
N ALA A 561 4.96 34.91 32.72
CA ALA A 561 5.17 36.01 31.78
C ALA A 561 4.34 35.84 30.49
N ARG A 562 4.29 34.63 29.91
CA ARG A 562 3.44 34.29 28.75
C ARG A 562 1.96 34.61 29.03
N GLU A 563 1.46 34.20 30.18
CA GLU A 563 0.06 34.47 30.58
C GLU A 563 -0.21 35.98 30.79
N TYR A 564 0.75 36.73 31.34
CA TYR A 564 0.64 38.19 31.39
C TYR A 564 0.60 38.85 30.00
N LEU A 565 1.34 38.31 29.01
CA LEU A 565 1.21 38.76 27.60
C LEU A 565 -0.18 38.48 27.04
N HIS A 566 -0.76 37.31 27.32
CA HIS A 566 -2.13 36.96 26.89
C HIS A 566 -3.19 37.94 27.42
N ILE A 567 -3.05 38.43 28.66
CA ILE A 567 -3.94 39.48 29.21
C ILE A 567 -3.49 40.92 28.89
N ASN A 568 -2.55 41.11 27.96
CA ASN A 568 -2.00 42.42 27.55
C ASN A 568 -1.40 43.24 28.72
N ASN A 569 -0.66 42.59 29.63
CA ASN A 569 0.11 43.23 30.69
C ASN A 569 1.62 43.13 30.42
N GLN A 570 2.07 43.91 29.42
CA GLN A 570 3.46 43.91 28.97
C GLN A 570 4.47 44.19 30.11
N GLN A 571 4.15 45.12 31.02
CA GLN A 571 5.06 45.55 32.06
C GLN A 571 5.43 44.43 33.04
N LEU A 572 4.45 43.63 33.48
CA LEU A 572 4.72 42.50 34.37
C LEU A 572 5.33 41.31 33.61
N ALA A 573 4.93 41.09 32.36
CA ALA A 573 5.55 40.07 31.51
C ALA A 573 7.05 40.33 31.29
N ASP A 574 7.43 41.55 30.86
CA ASP A 574 8.82 41.93 30.62
C ASP A 574 9.66 41.81 31.91
N ALA A 575 9.11 42.21 33.06
CA ALA A 575 9.79 42.10 34.36
C ALA A 575 10.06 40.64 34.76
N LEU A 576 9.08 39.75 34.62
CA LEU A 576 9.22 38.33 34.96
C LEU A 576 10.09 37.58 33.95
N LEU A 577 10.03 37.94 32.67
CA LEU A 577 10.89 37.37 31.64
C LEU A 577 12.35 37.80 31.86
N ALA A 578 12.60 39.06 32.23
CA ALA A 578 13.93 39.52 32.62
C ALA A 578 14.46 38.79 33.87
N GLU A 579 13.62 38.53 34.88
CA GLU A 579 13.96 37.72 36.05
C GLU A 579 14.33 36.28 35.64
N ALA A 580 13.53 35.64 34.78
CA ALA A 580 13.77 34.29 34.26
C ALA A 580 15.07 34.18 33.44
N ILE A 581 15.30 35.13 32.51
CA ILE A 581 16.53 35.20 31.71
C ILE A 581 17.75 35.42 32.60
N GLN A 582 17.65 36.31 33.59
CA GLN A 582 18.77 36.59 34.49
C GLN A 582 19.11 35.39 35.36
N LEU A 583 18.10 34.69 35.89
CA LEU A 583 18.29 33.45 36.64
C LEU A 583 18.93 32.36 35.77
N ALA A 584 18.45 32.17 34.53
CA ALA A 584 19.06 31.24 33.57
C ALA A 584 20.53 31.59 33.30
N LYS A 585 20.87 32.86 33.06
CA LYS A 585 22.26 33.33 32.86
C LYS A 585 23.19 33.04 34.04
N THR A 586 22.67 33.02 35.27
CA THR A 586 23.49 32.73 36.47
C THR A 586 23.80 31.25 36.68
N GLU A 587 23.17 30.34 35.92
CA GLU A 587 23.54 28.93 35.92
C GLU A 587 24.99 28.76 35.42
N LYS A 588 25.79 27.98 36.15
CA LYS A 588 27.21 27.73 35.86
C LYS A 588 27.38 26.67 34.79
N ASP A 589 26.57 25.62 34.84
CA ASP A 589 26.57 24.55 33.84
C ASP A 589 26.07 25.09 32.49
N VAL A 590 26.90 24.99 31.45
CA VAL A 590 26.57 25.52 30.12
C VAL A 590 25.39 24.75 29.49
N VAL A 591 25.32 23.43 29.68
CA VAL A 591 24.26 22.59 29.12
C VAL A 591 22.92 22.90 29.78
N VAL A 592 22.91 23.06 31.11
CA VAL A 592 21.69 23.44 31.85
C VAL A 592 21.27 24.88 31.50
N ARG A 593 22.22 25.82 31.40
CA ARG A 593 21.95 27.20 30.96
C ARG A 593 21.30 27.25 29.58
N GLU A 594 21.87 26.55 28.60
CA GLU A 594 21.33 26.54 27.23
C GLU A 594 19.99 25.81 27.14
N SER A 595 19.82 24.69 27.84
CA SER A 595 18.54 23.98 27.95
C SER A 595 17.43 24.87 28.55
N ASN A 596 17.75 25.64 29.59
CA ASN A 596 16.80 26.54 30.21
C ASN A 596 16.36 27.67 29.27
N LEU A 597 17.30 28.31 28.57
CA LEU A 597 16.97 29.37 27.60
C LEU A 597 16.17 28.80 26.40
N LEU A 598 16.56 27.64 25.86
CA LEU A 598 15.84 26.95 24.79
C LEU A 598 14.37 26.67 25.15
N LYS A 599 14.09 26.22 26.38
CA LYS A 599 12.70 25.98 26.84
C LYS A 599 11.86 27.25 26.90
N ILE A 600 12.45 28.38 27.28
CA ILE A 600 11.76 29.68 27.28
C ILE A 600 11.50 30.13 25.83
N GLU A 601 12.47 29.97 24.93
CA GLU A 601 12.31 30.26 23.49
C GLU A 601 11.17 29.44 22.89
N GLU A 602 11.18 28.11 23.06
CA GLU A 602 10.16 27.20 22.53
C GLU A 602 8.75 27.56 23.04
N LEU A 603 8.62 27.85 24.33
CA LEU A 603 7.38 28.27 24.96
C LEU A 603 6.83 29.58 24.36
N LEU A 604 7.69 30.58 24.16
CA LEU A 604 7.28 31.88 23.60
C LEU A 604 7.02 31.80 22.10
N MET A 605 7.80 31.00 21.35
CA MET A 605 7.60 30.73 19.92
C MET A 605 6.26 30.03 19.66
N THR A 606 5.94 29.01 20.46
CA THR A 606 4.65 28.29 20.39
C THR A 606 3.47 29.24 20.68
N ALA A 607 3.65 30.16 21.64
CA ALA A 607 2.68 31.21 21.95
C ALA A 607 2.67 32.40 20.97
N LYS A 608 3.49 32.36 19.90
CA LYS A 608 3.69 33.42 18.90
C LYS A 608 4.17 34.77 19.47
N GLN A 609 4.83 34.74 20.63
CA GLN A 609 5.39 35.90 21.33
C GLN A 609 6.81 36.22 20.85
N TYR A 610 6.97 36.44 19.54
CA TYR A 610 8.28 36.51 18.87
C TYR A 610 9.23 37.60 19.41
N LEU A 611 8.70 38.76 19.83
CA LEU A 611 9.52 39.83 20.41
C LEU A 611 10.06 39.46 21.80
N ALA A 612 9.29 38.68 22.58
CA ALA A 612 9.75 38.13 23.85
C ALA A 612 10.79 37.02 23.60
N ALA A 613 10.57 36.13 22.63
CA ALA A 613 11.55 35.11 22.22
C ALA A 613 12.89 35.74 21.77
N LEU A 614 12.85 36.88 21.05
CA LEU A 614 14.05 37.63 20.66
C LEU A 614 14.88 38.11 21.87
N GLN A 615 14.24 38.56 22.95
CA GLN A 615 14.95 38.96 24.19
C GLN A 615 15.69 37.78 24.82
N VAL A 616 15.13 36.57 24.74
CA VAL A 616 15.75 35.33 25.23
C VAL A 616 16.91 34.90 24.32
N MET A 617 16.75 34.95 23.00
CA MET A 617 17.83 34.62 22.05
C MET A 617 19.05 35.54 22.20
N GLN A 618 18.85 36.80 22.59
CA GLN A 618 19.93 37.74 22.94
C GLN A 618 20.69 37.37 24.23
N ALA A 619 20.25 36.37 24.99
CA ALA A 619 20.96 35.85 26.16
C ALA A 619 22.02 34.77 25.82
N HIS A 620 22.02 34.23 24.60
CA HIS A 620 22.89 33.12 24.22
C HIS A 620 24.34 33.53 23.94
N PRO A 621 25.31 32.59 24.05
CA PRO A 621 26.65 32.76 23.50
C PRO A 621 26.62 33.03 21.98
N THR A 622 27.52 33.89 21.50
CA THR A 622 27.51 34.39 20.10
C THR A 622 27.46 33.26 19.05
N GLU A 623 28.14 32.14 19.29
CA GLU A 623 28.28 31.03 18.34
C GLU A 623 26.95 30.30 18.03
N THR A 624 26.04 30.21 19.00
CA THR A 624 24.70 29.64 18.81
C THR A 624 23.63 30.70 18.53
N GLN A 625 23.91 31.97 18.82
CA GLN A 625 23.00 33.09 18.66
C GLN A 625 22.59 33.35 17.20
N ASP A 626 23.55 33.39 16.28
CA ASP A 626 23.29 33.76 14.87
C ASP A 626 22.30 32.79 14.18
N ASN A 627 22.44 31.48 14.42
CA ASN A 627 21.54 30.45 13.88
C ASN A 627 20.13 30.52 14.48
N LYS A 628 20.01 30.79 15.79
CA LYS A 628 18.72 30.98 16.47
C LYS A 628 17.96 32.20 15.94
N LEU A 629 18.67 33.32 15.80
CA LEU A 629 18.12 34.56 15.23
C LEU A 629 17.64 34.35 13.79
N ASN A 630 18.38 33.61 12.97
CA ASN A 630 17.98 33.24 11.62
C ASN A 630 16.67 32.41 11.62
N GLY A 631 16.57 31.38 12.48
CA GLY A 631 15.36 30.58 12.63
C GLY A 631 14.13 31.38 13.07
N LEU A 632 14.30 32.29 14.05
CA LEU A 632 13.24 33.22 14.48
C LEU A 632 12.72 34.09 13.33
N ALA A 633 13.63 34.65 12.52
CA ALA A 633 13.26 35.51 11.40
C ALA A 633 12.49 34.75 10.30
N LEU A 634 12.84 33.49 10.05
CA LEU A 634 12.09 32.61 9.14
C LEU A 634 10.68 32.33 9.70
N SER A 635 10.56 31.88 10.96
CA SER A 635 9.26 31.61 11.59
C SER A 635 8.31 32.82 11.62
N LEU A 636 8.85 34.03 11.80
CA LEU A 636 8.11 35.28 11.69
C LEU A 636 7.49 35.45 10.28
N VAL A 637 8.29 35.26 9.23
CA VAL A 637 7.86 35.48 7.85
C VAL A 637 6.88 34.40 7.39
N GLU A 638 7.13 33.13 7.73
CA GLU A 638 6.26 31.99 7.42
C GLU A 638 4.87 32.11 8.06
N THR A 639 4.77 32.68 9.26
CA THR A 639 3.49 32.94 9.94
C THR A 639 2.78 34.21 9.45
N GLY A 640 3.28 34.84 8.39
CA GLY A 640 2.66 35.97 7.71
C GLY A 640 3.00 37.34 8.27
N TYR A 641 4.02 37.45 9.13
CA TYR A 641 4.40 38.70 9.79
C TYR A 641 5.16 39.65 8.84
N GLU A 642 4.49 40.66 8.30
CA GLU A 642 5.03 41.55 7.25
C GLU A 642 5.97 42.67 7.75
N GLN A 643 6.37 42.66 9.03
CA GLN A 643 7.19 43.73 9.59
C GLN A 643 8.68 43.57 9.24
N ILE A 644 9.06 44.05 8.05
CA ILE A 644 10.47 44.14 7.60
C ILE A 644 11.37 44.79 8.65
N ASP A 645 10.90 45.80 9.39
CA ASP A 645 11.68 46.45 10.44
C ASP A 645 12.11 45.50 11.56
N VAL A 646 11.28 44.49 11.89
CA VAL A 646 11.62 43.47 12.89
C VAL A 646 12.62 42.47 12.32
N VAL A 647 12.40 42.00 11.09
CA VAL A 647 13.36 41.14 10.38
C VAL A 647 14.74 41.81 10.27
N ASN A 648 14.79 43.08 9.82
CA ASN A 648 16.02 43.86 9.72
C ASN A 648 16.71 44.02 11.09
N LYS A 649 15.96 44.32 12.17
CA LYS A 649 16.51 44.37 13.55
C LYS A 649 17.14 43.03 13.98
N ILE A 650 16.56 41.89 13.58
CA ILE A 650 17.13 40.56 13.86
C ILE A 650 18.44 40.37 13.07
N TYR A 651 18.45 40.60 11.76
CA TYR A 651 19.67 40.45 10.95
C TYR A 651 20.75 41.49 11.26
N GLN A 652 20.43 42.64 11.84
CA GLN A 652 21.42 43.57 12.39
C GLN A 652 22.22 42.98 13.56
N GLN A 653 21.66 41.99 14.28
CA GLN A 653 22.32 41.32 15.41
C GLN A 653 23.16 40.12 14.98
N ILE A 654 22.84 39.50 13.83
CA ILE A 654 23.64 38.41 13.24
C ILE A 654 25.00 38.95 12.80
N LYS A 655 26.08 38.35 13.33
CA LYS A 655 27.46 38.80 13.11
C LYS A 655 28.15 38.08 11.97
N THR A 656 27.81 36.82 11.73
CA THR A 656 28.40 35.96 10.68
C THR A 656 27.84 36.37 9.32
N PRO A 657 28.66 36.91 8.39
CA PRO A 657 28.20 37.43 7.10
C PRO A 657 27.49 36.39 6.23
N GLU A 658 27.97 35.15 6.23
CA GLU A 658 27.42 34.03 5.47
C GLU A 658 26.00 33.67 5.93
N ILE A 659 25.81 33.43 7.24
CA ILE A 659 24.51 33.14 7.85
C ILE A 659 23.54 34.30 7.60
N LYS A 660 24.01 35.54 7.80
CA LYS A 660 23.23 36.76 7.58
C LYS A 660 22.74 36.88 6.13
N THR A 661 23.62 36.59 5.17
CA THR A 661 23.33 36.70 3.74
C THR A 661 22.37 35.59 3.30
N THR A 662 22.67 34.34 3.65
CA THR A 662 21.85 33.17 3.30
C THR A 662 20.45 33.28 3.89
N GLY A 663 20.33 33.71 5.16
CA GLY A 663 19.03 33.92 5.82
C GLY A 663 18.17 34.99 5.15
N LEU A 664 18.76 36.14 4.81
CA LEU A 664 18.05 37.20 4.08
C LEU A 664 17.62 36.74 2.67
N ILE A 665 18.45 35.95 1.98
CA ILE A 665 18.08 35.34 0.70
C ILE A 665 16.86 34.42 0.87
N ASN A 666 16.87 33.52 1.85
CA ASN A 666 15.78 32.58 2.08
C ASN A 666 14.46 33.33 2.39
N ILE A 667 14.50 34.40 3.21
CA ILE A 667 13.32 35.24 3.46
C ILE A 667 12.83 35.96 2.21
N ALA A 668 13.74 36.44 1.35
CA ALA A 668 13.33 36.99 0.06
C ALA A 668 12.61 35.94 -0.79
N GLU A 669 13.11 34.70 -0.85
CA GLU A 669 12.46 33.58 -1.54
C GLU A 669 11.07 33.29 -0.95
N THR A 670 10.90 33.25 0.38
CA THR A 670 9.58 33.13 1.03
C THR A 670 8.63 34.26 0.61
N TYR A 671 9.10 35.51 0.58
CA TYR A 671 8.28 36.63 0.11
C TYR A 671 7.97 36.57 -1.39
N ILE A 672 8.85 36.02 -2.23
CA ILE A 672 8.60 35.79 -3.66
C ILE A 672 7.50 34.75 -3.85
N HIS A 673 7.58 33.62 -3.14
CA HIS A 673 6.53 32.59 -3.17
C HIS A 673 5.18 33.12 -2.67
N ALA A 674 5.19 33.98 -1.65
CA ALA A 674 4.00 34.68 -1.15
C ALA A 674 3.54 35.88 -2.03
N GLN A 675 4.16 36.09 -3.20
CA GLN A 675 3.90 37.21 -4.13
C GLN A 675 4.08 38.62 -3.54
N LYS A 676 4.79 38.76 -2.42
CA LYS A 676 5.07 40.04 -1.74
C LYS A 676 6.29 40.72 -2.36
N ILE A 677 6.22 40.97 -3.67
CA ILE A 677 7.34 41.42 -4.54
C ILE A 677 8.11 42.61 -3.98
N ARG A 678 7.41 43.61 -3.43
CA ARG A 678 8.06 44.78 -2.81
C ARG A 678 8.91 44.38 -1.59
N LEU A 679 8.35 43.55 -0.70
CA LEU A 679 9.03 43.09 0.52
C LEU A 679 10.26 42.24 0.16
N ALA A 680 10.12 41.33 -0.81
CA ALA A 680 11.25 40.57 -1.35
C ALA A 680 12.36 41.49 -1.89
N SER A 681 12.01 42.55 -2.62
CA SER A 681 12.99 43.50 -3.17
C SER A 681 13.76 44.23 -2.06
N GLU A 682 13.07 44.70 -1.02
CA GLU A 682 13.68 45.38 0.13
C GLU A 682 14.60 44.44 0.93
N ILE A 683 14.20 43.18 1.14
CA ILE A 683 15.05 42.17 1.79
C ILE A 683 16.28 41.82 0.94
N LEU A 684 16.14 41.72 -0.38
CA LEU A 684 17.28 41.48 -1.29
C LEU A 684 18.31 42.63 -1.27
N ASP A 685 17.91 43.86 -0.95
CA ASP A 685 18.84 44.97 -0.76
C ASP A 685 19.65 44.84 0.55
N PHE A 686 19.03 44.32 1.62
CA PHE A 686 19.76 43.94 2.84
C PHE A 686 20.67 42.73 2.61
N ALA A 687 20.22 41.72 1.85
CA ALA A 687 21.04 40.56 1.47
C ALA A 687 22.28 41.02 0.68
N PHE A 688 22.11 41.93 -0.29
CA PHE A 688 23.21 42.51 -1.06
C PHE A 688 24.19 43.30 -0.18
N ALA A 689 23.69 44.03 0.82
CA ALA A 689 24.54 44.72 1.78
C ALA A 689 25.37 43.73 2.62
N ALA A 690 24.78 42.62 3.07
CA ALA A 690 25.44 41.57 3.85
C ALA A 690 26.45 40.76 3.02
N ALA A 691 26.12 40.40 1.77
CA ALA A 691 26.98 39.61 0.89
C ALA A 691 28.37 40.26 0.70
N LYS A 692 28.42 41.59 0.55
CA LYS A 692 29.66 42.35 0.43
C LYS A 692 30.57 42.30 1.67
N THR A 693 30.07 41.83 2.81
CA THR A 693 30.85 41.65 4.05
C THR A 693 31.37 40.22 4.23
N ILE A 694 31.05 39.28 3.33
CA ILE A 694 31.57 37.91 3.36
C ILE A 694 33.10 37.93 3.11
N PRO A 695 33.91 37.38 4.02
CA PRO A 695 35.36 37.37 3.91
C PRO A 695 35.87 36.27 2.97
N GLY A 696 37.08 36.49 2.43
CA GLY A 696 37.75 35.55 1.54
C GLY A 696 37.60 35.89 0.05
N PRO A 697 37.98 34.96 -0.84
CA PRO A 697 37.85 35.13 -2.29
C PRO A 697 36.38 35.05 -2.72
N GLU A 698 36.08 35.52 -3.95
CA GLU A 698 34.72 35.49 -4.48
C GLU A 698 34.19 34.09 -4.75
N SER A 699 35.06 33.18 -5.17
CA SER A 699 34.73 31.76 -5.26
C SER A 699 35.56 30.99 -4.24
N ARG A 700 34.89 30.28 -3.34
CA ARG A 700 35.48 29.29 -2.44
C ARG A 700 35.06 27.89 -2.93
N VAL A 701 35.82 26.89 -2.54
CA VAL A 701 35.47 25.49 -2.76
C VAL A 701 35.56 24.73 -1.44
N LEU A 702 34.64 23.81 -1.23
CA LEU A 702 34.62 22.91 -0.09
C LEU A 702 35.24 21.57 -0.52
N GLU A 703 36.22 21.11 0.25
CA GLU A 703 36.93 19.87 0.00
C GLU A 703 36.45 18.77 0.97
N PHE A 704 35.88 17.70 0.42
CA PHE A 704 35.35 16.59 1.19
C PHE A 704 36.16 15.31 0.99
N GLY A 705 36.42 14.59 2.08
CA GLY A 705 36.97 13.24 2.05
C GLY A 705 38.48 13.15 1.81
N SER A 706 39.27 14.07 2.37
CA SER A 706 40.74 13.99 2.36
C SER A 706 41.23 12.72 3.09
N LEU A 707 41.40 11.63 2.35
CA LEU A 707 41.93 10.35 2.87
C LEU A 707 43.46 10.44 3.03
N PRO A 708 44.05 9.84 4.09
CA PRO A 708 45.49 9.89 4.32
C PRO A 708 46.37 9.21 3.24
N ASP A 709 45.76 8.51 2.29
CA ASP A 709 46.42 7.78 1.20
C ASP A 709 46.62 8.59 -0.08
N GLY A 710 46.12 9.83 -0.15
CA GLY A 710 46.23 10.69 -1.33
C GLY A 710 45.17 10.44 -2.42
N SER A 711 44.07 9.74 -2.09
CA SER A 711 42.89 9.68 -2.94
C SER A 711 42.36 11.09 -3.30
N PRO A 712 41.84 11.32 -4.53
CA PRO A 712 41.32 12.62 -4.92
C PRO A 712 40.08 12.98 -4.08
N SER A 713 40.12 14.17 -3.49
CA SER A 713 39.01 14.72 -2.71
C SER A 713 37.86 15.18 -3.61
N THR A 714 36.64 15.14 -3.07
CA THR A 714 35.48 15.70 -3.76
C THR A 714 35.46 17.20 -3.50
N ILE A 715 35.75 17.99 -4.54
CA ILE A 715 35.74 19.45 -4.51
C ILE A 715 34.37 19.92 -5.03
N ILE A 716 33.61 20.66 -4.22
CA ILE A 716 32.37 21.33 -4.63
C ILE A 716 32.49 22.84 -4.46
N GLU A 717 31.74 23.62 -5.24
CA GLU A 717 31.65 25.08 -5.07
C GLU A 717 30.94 25.41 -3.74
N ASP A 718 31.42 26.45 -3.03
CA ASP A 718 30.83 26.90 -1.76
C ASP A 718 29.70 27.90 -2.02
N GLU A 719 28.45 27.43 -2.00
CA GLU A 719 27.28 28.28 -2.23
C GLU A 719 27.14 29.46 -1.24
N GLN A 720 27.85 29.44 -0.11
CA GLN A 720 27.86 30.51 0.89
C GLN A 720 28.99 31.54 0.71
N ASP A 721 29.80 31.41 -0.34
CA ASP A 721 30.82 32.41 -0.67
C ASP A 721 30.21 33.72 -1.19
N ARG A 722 31.08 34.73 -1.36
CA ARG A 722 30.66 36.08 -1.77
C ARG A 722 30.09 36.10 -3.19
N GLY A 723 30.66 35.32 -4.11
CA GLY A 723 30.29 35.32 -5.53
C GLY A 723 28.95 34.64 -5.77
N SER A 724 28.79 33.43 -5.23
CA SER A 724 27.57 32.63 -5.26
C SER A 724 26.41 33.36 -4.60
N SER A 725 26.65 34.00 -3.45
CA SER A 725 25.66 34.87 -2.79
C SER A 725 25.22 36.04 -3.68
N LEU A 726 26.17 36.77 -4.29
CA LEU A 726 25.87 37.89 -5.17
C LEU A 726 25.13 37.46 -6.45
N GLU A 727 25.48 36.30 -7.01
CA GLU A 727 24.76 35.67 -8.13
C GLU A 727 23.31 35.35 -7.74
N LYS A 728 23.08 34.64 -6.63
CA LYS A 728 21.73 34.26 -6.19
C LYS A 728 20.85 35.49 -5.95
N ILE A 729 21.39 36.53 -5.30
CA ILE A 729 20.66 37.80 -5.08
C ILE A 729 20.33 38.52 -6.40
N ALA A 730 21.27 38.56 -7.36
CA ALA A 730 21.04 39.17 -8.66
C ALA A 730 19.96 38.43 -9.47
N LEU A 731 20.01 37.10 -9.50
CA LEU A 731 19.00 36.27 -10.16
C LEU A 731 17.61 36.48 -9.54
N LEU A 732 17.50 36.50 -8.21
CA LEU A 732 16.24 36.78 -7.52
C LEU A 732 15.73 38.20 -7.81
N LYS A 733 16.58 39.24 -7.77
CA LYS A 733 16.21 40.62 -8.17
C LYS A 733 15.69 40.68 -9.61
N ALA A 734 16.25 39.89 -10.54
CA ALA A 734 15.79 39.85 -11.92
C ALA A 734 14.47 39.08 -12.08
N LEU A 735 14.30 37.96 -11.38
CA LEU A 735 13.07 37.17 -11.31
C LEU A 735 11.87 38.04 -10.86
N ILE A 736 12.08 38.94 -9.89
CA ILE A 736 11.06 39.88 -9.41
C ILE A 736 10.94 41.18 -10.23
N GLY A 737 11.57 41.26 -11.42
CA GLY A 737 11.42 42.37 -12.36
C GLY A 737 12.36 43.56 -12.16
N TYR A 738 13.25 43.54 -11.17
CA TYR A 738 14.23 44.61 -10.90
C TYR A 738 15.55 44.41 -11.69
N TYR A 739 15.44 44.11 -12.99
CA TYR A 739 16.56 43.76 -13.88
C TYR A 739 17.74 44.77 -13.84
N GLN A 740 17.45 46.08 -13.81
CA GLN A 740 18.48 47.12 -13.73
C GLN A 740 19.23 47.15 -12.39
N GLN A 741 18.63 46.64 -11.31
CA GLN A 741 19.31 46.45 -10.02
C GLN A 741 20.15 45.16 -10.06
N ALA A 742 19.62 44.08 -10.63
CA ALA A 742 20.36 42.83 -10.81
C ALA A 742 21.67 43.03 -11.62
N LEU A 743 21.64 43.82 -12.70
CA LEU A 743 22.84 44.19 -13.44
C LEU A 743 23.87 44.96 -12.60
N LYS A 744 23.43 45.86 -11.71
CA LYS A 744 24.33 46.58 -10.79
C LYS A 744 24.96 45.66 -9.77
N ILE A 745 24.23 44.65 -9.28
CA ILE A 745 24.75 43.63 -8.36
C ILE A 745 25.80 42.77 -9.09
N ALA A 746 25.51 42.30 -10.31
CA ALA A 746 26.47 41.56 -11.12
C ALA A 746 27.77 42.35 -11.38
N GLN A 747 27.67 43.67 -11.60
CA GLN A 747 28.84 44.55 -11.78
C GLN A 747 29.77 44.65 -10.55
N VAL A 748 29.35 44.21 -9.36
CA VAL A 748 30.19 44.20 -8.15
C VAL A 748 31.13 42.99 -8.09
N LEU A 749 30.80 41.87 -8.76
CA LEU A 749 31.70 40.71 -8.86
C LEU A 749 33.02 41.12 -9.49
N GLU A 750 34.14 40.92 -8.79
CA GLU A 750 35.49 41.23 -9.24
C GLU A 750 35.96 40.30 -10.37
N ASP A 751 35.68 38.99 -10.29
CA ASP A 751 36.02 38.07 -11.38
C ASP A 751 35.17 38.33 -12.63
N LYS A 752 35.87 38.69 -13.71
CA LYS A 752 35.27 38.94 -15.01
C LYS A 752 34.53 37.71 -15.56
N THR A 753 35.06 36.51 -15.34
CA THR A 753 34.48 35.29 -15.95
C THR A 753 33.11 34.98 -15.36
N THR A 754 32.99 35.07 -14.04
CA THR A 754 31.76 34.88 -13.26
C THR A 754 30.77 36.02 -13.52
N ARG A 755 31.25 37.27 -13.56
CA ARG A 755 30.47 38.45 -13.97
C ARG A 755 29.84 38.28 -15.37
N ASP A 756 30.63 37.90 -16.37
CA ASP A 756 30.15 37.75 -17.75
C ASP A 756 29.17 36.56 -17.88
N LYS A 757 29.39 35.46 -17.15
CA LYS A 757 28.42 34.34 -17.04
C LYS A 757 27.10 34.80 -16.42
N LEU A 758 27.13 35.54 -15.31
CA LEU A 758 25.93 36.02 -14.63
C LEU A 758 25.17 37.03 -15.49
N ILE A 759 25.84 37.99 -16.12
CA ILE A 759 25.20 38.94 -17.06
C ILE A 759 24.49 38.19 -18.20
N LYS A 760 25.07 37.09 -18.69
CA LYS A 760 24.43 36.23 -19.69
C LYS A 760 23.17 35.55 -19.14
N LYS A 761 23.21 34.95 -17.93
CA LYS A 761 22.01 34.37 -17.27
C LYS A 761 20.92 35.42 -17.05
N LEU A 762 21.28 36.62 -16.59
CA LEU A 762 20.34 37.71 -16.35
C LEU A 762 19.60 38.15 -17.61
N ALA A 763 20.22 38.05 -18.80
CA ALA A 763 19.61 38.46 -20.06
C ALA A 763 18.30 37.71 -20.38
N GLU A 764 18.08 36.51 -19.83
CA GLU A 764 16.85 35.72 -19.96
C GLU A 764 15.65 36.37 -19.23
N TYR A 765 15.92 37.21 -18.24
CA TYR A 765 14.93 37.95 -17.45
C TYR A 765 14.63 39.36 -18.00
N LYS A 766 15.23 39.72 -19.15
CA LYS A 766 15.03 41.01 -19.82
C LYS A 766 13.68 41.03 -20.55
N ARG A 767 12.63 41.39 -19.82
CA ARG A 767 11.30 41.74 -20.37
C ARG A 767 11.26 43.19 -20.84
#